data_AF-A5DDI9-F1
#
_entry.id   AF-A5DDI9-F1
#
_cell.length_a   1.000
_cell.length_b   1.000
_cell.length_c   1.000
_cell.angle_alpha   90.00
_cell.angle_beta   90.00
_cell.angle_gamma   90.00
#
_symmetry.space_group_name_H-M   'P 1'
#
loop_
_entity.id
_entity.type
_entity.pdbx_description
1 polymer ?
#
loop_
_entity_poly.entity_id
_entity_poly.type
_entity_poly.pdbx_seq_one_letter_code
_entity_poly.pdbx_strand_id
1 'polypeptide(L)'
;MLGTLFRPRLSRQMLSVTQKSPVAWKMVHTMASRIIDKQHRLMYRTLEREKTRYKKSKIALNPRMRDLLVYLHKFKDGNVHHIHLKSPSHQAKNAELLEAVVFHIIMALHCINNNIPVEKHYRASLEEIKRRKEISRISNEDLDFDFDIDSNIQSLVEKFTIKNESSHSQSHLHDTQRTHLHLSLQIFNTLSDYKFSDLVSWIGSVSAPSVLDSCKSLATLTEIPPFVTSDLLLRTPMSPADLQLQIDVWYQFMADITTAYHHRNSHLKDIIDNLLFYSVVHDTSLLPDVLHRTLGHLTDKKKAFHFPFVNSEYLNKLMWTLAFDFTRISNQNQLVKSVVSAQEIIVKYMATVGKVRLKLEGHMGVVLAVNSISQTKARRFFTIAEQKFVDGSVLSSREMSCYNFTKTYLSDTPESLLDTFNSCAIDNFHSASLWFAFVTKLRQFDLMTVARSKKILEELVKHSDRLLITKDILSVLLYPLQSLKSMHEFMQILGSGQAGHNMVAAHISVLTPKYLAALYNNPEADVVPDSLWNFAEEVKALQLARHIYAKAKKTPKLVGIMLNGEAGLQPQRIYDLYKTELTDRGLFPDEQCLLALIVAASSSSETVLMWGNLYAPQVAIREFNIFTAGSDKRSSRYLRLSDKLWQRYIAMLVQFDYNSELSTILQRWVEIEFQPSPETLMALLRALPVDFASRCISHFEKLRRESIGDQLKGPSSWSWPTVEEMRQKRK
;
A
#
# COMPACT_ATOMS: atom_id res chain seq x y z
N MET A 1 -32.44 15.52 31.50
CA MET A 1 -32.04 14.09 31.62
C MET A 1 -31.89 13.47 30.24
N LEU A 2 -30.75 13.71 29.58
CA LEU A 2 -30.20 12.96 28.43
C LEU A 2 -29.00 13.79 27.94
N GLY A 3 -27.81 13.46 28.44
CA GLY A 3 -26.62 14.25 28.18
C GLY A 3 -25.38 13.63 28.80
N THR A 4 -25.08 12.38 28.45
CA THR A 4 -23.80 11.71 28.78
C THR A 4 -23.70 10.35 28.06
N LEU A 5 -23.78 10.32 26.73
CA LEU A 5 -23.42 9.13 25.95
C LEU A 5 -22.80 9.57 24.63
N PHE A 6 -21.51 9.88 24.62
CA PHE A 6 -20.58 9.73 23.48
C PHE A 6 -19.20 10.23 23.92
N ARG A 7 -18.48 9.40 24.68
CA ARG A 7 -17.02 9.56 24.86
C ARG A 7 -16.32 8.95 23.64
N PRO A 8 -15.29 9.59 23.02
CA PRO A 8 -14.64 9.05 21.83
C PRO A 8 -13.76 7.83 22.18
N ARG A 9 -13.85 6.79 21.34
CA ARG A 9 -13.06 5.53 21.41
C ARG A 9 -11.55 5.69 21.14
N LEU A 10 -11.07 6.87 20.77
CA LEU A 10 -9.66 7.12 20.45
C LEU A 10 -8.72 7.04 21.67
N SER A 11 -9.19 7.37 22.88
CA SER A 11 -8.31 7.46 24.06
C SER A 11 -7.89 6.11 24.65
N ARG A 12 -8.63 5.02 24.37
CA ARG A 12 -8.28 3.67 24.88
C ARG A 12 -7.45 2.82 23.93
N GLN A 13 -7.42 3.13 22.64
CA GLN A 13 -6.65 2.34 21.66
C GLN A 13 -5.17 2.77 21.52
N MET A 14 -4.78 3.92 22.09
CA MET A 14 -3.43 4.47 21.98
C MET A 14 -2.50 4.21 23.19
N LEU A 15 -3.00 3.70 24.31
CA LEU A 15 -2.23 3.59 25.55
C LEU A 15 -1.81 2.14 25.85
N SER A 16 -0.80 1.64 25.12
CA SER A 16 0.12 0.62 25.65
C SER A 16 1.43 0.55 24.86
N VAL A 17 2.09 1.68 24.62
CA VAL A 17 3.52 1.70 24.31
C VAL A 17 4.13 2.80 25.15
N THR A 18 4.92 2.39 26.14
CA THR A 18 5.63 3.21 27.09
C THR A 18 6.41 4.34 26.42
N GLN A 19 6.22 5.55 26.92
CA GLN A 19 7.00 6.75 26.64
C GLN A 19 8.50 6.48 26.83
N LYS A 20 9.22 6.39 25.72
CA LYS A 20 10.48 7.10 25.51
C LYS A 20 10.42 7.66 24.09
N SER A 21 10.51 8.97 23.95
CA SER A 21 10.78 9.63 22.68
C SER A 21 12.28 9.53 22.43
N PRO A 22 12.72 8.81 21.39
CA PRO A 22 13.98 9.15 20.78
C PRO A 22 13.73 9.69 19.36
N VAL A 23 14.65 10.56 18.96
CA VAL A 23 14.86 11.12 17.62
C VAL A 23 14.02 12.37 17.29
N ALA A 24 14.68 13.53 17.34
CA ALA A 24 14.26 14.72 16.63
C ALA A 24 14.13 14.38 15.13
N TRP A 25 12.89 14.39 14.62
CA TRP A 25 12.59 13.98 13.25
C TRP A 25 12.99 15.08 12.26
N LYS A 26 14.03 14.82 11.45
CA LYS A 26 14.61 15.78 10.51
C LYS A 26 13.72 15.94 9.27
N MET A 27 13.06 17.09 9.10
CA MET A 27 12.00 17.32 8.11
C MET A 27 12.32 16.83 6.68
N VAL A 28 13.55 17.09 6.19
CA VAL A 28 13.95 16.87 4.79
C VAL A 28 14.16 15.40 4.44
N HIS A 29 14.89 14.65 5.29
CA HIS A 29 15.09 13.21 5.08
C HIS A 29 13.77 12.44 5.21
N THR A 30 12.89 12.90 6.10
CA THR A 30 11.61 12.28 6.37
C THR A 30 10.62 12.51 5.22
N MET A 31 10.48 13.73 4.70
CA MET A 31 9.61 14.01 3.55
C MET A 31 10.12 13.42 2.24
N ALA A 32 11.45 13.33 2.04
CA ALA A 32 12.01 12.67 0.87
C ALA A 32 11.62 11.19 0.78
N SER A 33 11.39 10.52 1.93
CA SER A 33 10.89 9.14 1.96
C SER A 33 9.48 9.00 1.38
N ARG A 34 8.69 10.09 1.35
CA ARG A 34 7.32 10.15 0.82
C ARG A 34 7.24 10.32 -0.70
N ILE A 35 8.36 10.57 -1.39
CA ILE A 35 8.42 10.63 -2.88
C ILE A 35 8.01 9.27 -3.51
N ILE A 36 7.98 8.18 -2.74
CA ILE A 36 7.51 6.89 -3.24
C ILE A 36 5.99 6.75 -3.20
N ASP A 37 5.28 7.68 -2.57
CA ASP A 37 3.84 7.57 -2.40
C ASP A 37 3.14 7.39 -3.75
N LYS A 38 2.16 6.48 -3.82
CA LYS A 38 1.47 6.18 -5.08
C LYS A 38 0.86 7.44 -5.69
N GLN A 39 0.16 8.23 -4.89
CA GLN A 39 -0.51 9.45 -5.34
C GLN A 39 0.48 10.51 -5.83
N HIS A 40 1.58 10.70 -5.10
CA HIS A 40 2.66 11.58 -5.54
C HIS A 40 3.29 11.13 -6.86
N ARG A 41 3.64 9.84 -7.00
CA ARG A 41 4.23 9.31 -8.24
C ARG A 41 3.31 9.44 -9.44
N LEU A 42 2.00 9.22 -9.24
CA LEU A 42 0.99 9.41 -10.28
C LEU A 42 0.93 10.88 -10.70
N MET A 43 0.84 11.79 -9.73
CA MET A 43 0.82 13.23 -9.99
C MET A 43 2.08 13.72 -10.70
N TYR A 44 3.26 13.36 -10.18
CA TYR A 44 4.56 13.73 -10.76
C TYR A 44 4.66 13.29 -12.23
N ARG A 45 4.30 12.04 -12.52
CA ARG A 45 4.31 11.52 -13.90
C ARG A 45 3.32 12.23 -14.81
N THR A 46 2.13 12.57 -14.30
CA THR A 46 1.14 13.33 -15.07
C THR A 46 1.68 14.71 -15.43
N LEU A 47 2.28 15.42 -14.46
CA LEU A 47 2.86 16.74 -14.68
C LEU A 47 4.04 16.69 -15.66
N GLU A 48 4.92 15.69 -15.56
CA GLU A 48 6.00 15.48 -16.53
C GLU A 48 5.47 15.18 -17.93
N ARG A 49 4.48 14.29 -18.05
CA ARG A 49 3.86 13.98 -19.35
C ARG A 49 3.21 15.21 -19.97
N GLU A 50 2.52 16.02 -19.18
CA GLU A 50 1.96 17.29 -19.67
C GLU A 50 3.06 18.25 -20.12
N LYS A 51 4.16 18.35 -19.36
CA LYS A 51 5.31 19.17 -19.75
C LYS A 51 5.84 18.74 -21.12
N THR A 52 6.09 17.45 -21.32
CA THR A 52 6.61 16.91 -22.58
C THR A 52 5.59 17.03 -23.72
N ARG A 53 4.34 16.62 -23.49
CA ARG A 53 3.27 16.61 -24.52
C ARG A 53 2.96 18.01 -25.03
N TYR A 54 2.95 19.00 -24.14
CA TYR A 54 2.65 20.38 -24.50
C TYR A 54 3.91 21.26 -24.63
N LYS A 55 5.11 20.67 -24.65
CA LYS A 55 6.40 21.37 -24.77
C LYS A 55 6.55 22.56 -23.81
N LYS A 56 6.03 22.43 -22.58
CA LYS A 56 6.12 23.50 -21.58
C LYS A 56 7.55 23.57 -21.04
N SER A 57 8.08 24.78 -20.86
CA SER A 57 9.40 24.97 -20.25
C SER A 57 9.41 24.64 -18.76
N LYS A 58 8.29 24.92 -18.06
CA LYS A 58 8.14 24.73 -16.61
C LYS A 58 6.84 24.02 -16.24
N ILE A 59 6.86 23.31 -15.11
CA ILE A 59 5.70 22.75 -14.43
C ILE A 59 5.11 23.81 -13.51
N ALA A 60 3.81 24.07 -13.65
CA ALA A 60 3.12 25.04 -12.82
C ALA A 60 2.48 24.37 -11.60
N LEU A 61 2.95 24.69 -10.40
CA LEU A 61 2.46 24.16 -9.11
C LEU A 61 1.57 25.18 -8.41
N ASN A 62 0.58 24.73 -7.63
CA ASN A 62 -0.12 25.61 -6.69
C ASN A 62 0.54 25.48 -5.31
N PRO A 63 0.50 26.50 -4.44
CA PRO A 63 0.98 26.39 -3.06
C PRO A 63 0.01 25.53 -2.24
N ARG A 64 0.09 24.21 -2.41
CA ARG A 64 -0.77 23.21 -1.74
C ARG A 64 0.08 22.10 -1.17
N MET A 65 -0.42 21.43 -0.12
CA MET A 65 0.33 20.32 0.51
C MET A 65 0.64 19.20 -0.49
N ARG A 66 -0.30 18.89 -1.38
CA ARG A 66 -0.12 17.89 -2.43
C ARG A 66 1.01 18.24 -3.42
N ASP A 67 1.17 19.53 -3.74
CA ASP A 67 2.19 20.03 -4.68
C ASP A 67 3.59 20.12 -4.03
N LEU A 68 3.66 20.18 -2.70
CA LEU A 68 4.91 20.29 -1.93
C LEU A 68 5.87 19.13 -2.20
N LEU A 69 5.36 17.90 -2.28
CA LEU A 69 6.20 16.73 -2.58
C LEU A 69 6.78 16.78 -4.00
N VAL A 70 6.05 17.36 -4.98
CA VAL A 70 6.55 17.56 -6.35
C VAL A 70 7.71 18.55 -6.35
N TYR A 71 7.58 19.63 -5.59
CA TYR A 71 8.67 20.58 -5.38
C TYR A 71 9.91 19.89 -4.77
N LEU A 72 9.74 19.17 -3.66
CA LEU A 72 10.85 18.49 -2.99
C LEU A 72 11.50 17.41 -3.87
N HIS A 73 10.73 16.75 -4.73
CA HIS A 73 11.27 15.79 -5.70
C HIS A 73 12.14 16.49 -6.75
N LYS A 74 11.67 17.58 -7.36
CA LYS A 74 12.48 18.36 -8.31
C LYS A 74 13.69 18.98 -7.66
N PHE A 75 13.58 19.36 -6.39
CA PHE A 75 14.68 19.83 -5.58
C PHE A 75 15.79 18.77 -5.46
N LYS A 76 15.41 17.56 -5.05
CA LYS A 76 16.34 16.42 -4.97
C LYS A 76 17.00 16.10 -6.32
N ASP A 77 16.26 16.26 -7.42
CA ASP A 77 16.77 16.01 -8.77
C ASP A 77 17.62 17.17 -9.34
N GLY A 78 17.88 18.24 -8.57
CA GLY A 78 18.61 19.44 -9.06
C GLY A 78 17.84 20.26 -10.10
N ASN A 79 16.54 20.01 -10.25
CA ASN A 79 15.69 20.48 -11.34
C ASN A 79 14.63 21.50 -10.89
N VAL A 80 14.87 22.23 -9.79
CA VAL A 80 13.91 23.21 -9.21
C VAL A 80 13.53 24.31 -10.20
N HIS A 81 14.50 24.75 -11.02
CA HIS A 81 14.31 25.81 -12.03
C HIS A 81 13.25 25.45 -13.10
N HIS A 82 12.88 24.17 -13.20
CA HIS A 82 11.77 23.69 -14.03
C HIS A 82 10.38 23.87 -13.38
N ILE A 83 10.28 24.48 -12.19
CA ILE A 83 9.02 24.75 -11.50
C ILE A 83 8.67 26.23 -11.62
N HIS A 84 7.37 26.51 -11.73
CA HIS A 84 6.77 27.82 -11.54
C HIS A 84 5.62 27.70 -10.53
N LEU A 85 5.64 28.49 -9.46
CA LEU A 85 4.53 28.52 -8.49
C LEU A 85 3.47 29.52 -8.96
N LYS A 86 2.22 29.09 -9.04
CA LYS A 86 1.07 29.94 -9.33
C LYS A 86 0.66 30.73 -8.09
N SER A 87 0.29 31.99 -8.29
CA SER A 87 -0.40 32.75 -7.25
C SER A 87 -1.77 32.13 -6.95
N PRO A 88 -2.24 32.15 -5.69
CA PRO A 88 -3.59 31.71 -5.35
C PRO A 88 -4.66 32.46 -6.17
N SER A 89 -5.78 31.79 -6.47
CA SER A 89 -6.92 32.40 -7.17
C SER A 89 -7.41 33.64 -6.44
N HIS A 90 -7.86 34.68 -7.16
CA HIS A 90 -8.47 35.87 -6.56
C HIS A 90 -9.73 35.55 -5.72
N GLN A 91 -10.38 34.42 -5.98
CA GLN A 91 -11.56 33.94 -5.26
C GLN A 91 -11.22 32.92 -4.14
N ALA A 92 -9.95 32.78 -3.77
CA ALA A 92 -9.52 31.82 -2.77
C ALA A 92 -10.09 32.15 -1.38
N LYS A 93 -10.70 31.16 -0.73
CA LYS A 93 -11.24 31.29 0.64
C LYS A 93 -10.10 31.24 1.67
N ASN A 94 -10.35 31.72 2.89
CA ASN A 94 -9.38 31.70 4.00
C ASN A 94 -8.72 30.33 4.21
N ALA A 95 -9.49 29.24 4.11
CA ALA A 95 -8.95 27.88 4.21
C ALA A 95 -7.92 27.53 3.12
N GLU A 96 -8.09 28.03 1.89
CA GLU A 96 -7.15 27.82 0.80
C GLU A 96 -5.88 28.68 0.97
N LEU A 97 -6.04 29.89 1.49
CA LEU A 97 -4.91 30.76 1.84
C LEU A 97 -4.12 30.18 3.02
N LEU A 98 -4.79 29.59 4.01
CA LEU A 98 -4.14 28.93 5.13
C LEU A 98 -3.27 27.75 4.67
N GLU A 99 -3.77 26.89 3.78
CA GLU A 99 -2.98 25.80 3.18
C GLU A 99 -1.73 26.37 2.46
N ALA A 100 -1.89 27.46 1.70
CA ALA A 100 -0.78 28.10 0.99
C ALA A 100 0.26 28.71 1.96
N VAL A 101 -0.18 29.29 3.07
CA VAL A 101 0.74 29.83 4.08
C VAL A 101 1.51 28.72 4.77
N VAL A 102 0.85 27.62 5.16
CA VAL A 102 1.53 26.45 5.73
C VAL A 102 2.52 25.84 4.73
N PHE A 103 2.20 25.85 3.43
CA PHE A 103 3.13 25.45 2.37
C PHE A 103 4.40 26.31 2.39
N HIS A 104 4.25 27.63 2.48
CA HIS A 104 5.37 28.57 2.54
C HIS A 104 6.20 28.43 3.82
N ILE A 105 5.58 28.13 4.97
CA ILE A 105 6.28 27.85 6.23
C ILE A 105 7.17 26.60 6.08
N ILE A 106 6.62 25.50 5.59
CA ILE A 106 7.39 24.25 5.41
C ILE A 106 8.50 24.46 4.37
N MET A 107 8.24 25.19 3.30
CA MET A 107 9.24 25.59 2.31
C MET A 107 10.38 26.40 2.94
N ALA A 108 10.07 27.40 3.76
CA ALA A 108 11.08 28.20 4.45
C ALA A 108 11.95 27.34 5.36
N LEU A 109 11.35 26.45 6.15
CA LEU A 109 12.08 25.51 7.01
C LEU A 109 12.98 24.57 6.19
N HIS A 110 12.53 24.13 5.02
CA HIS A 110 13.34 23.34 4.10
C HIS A 110 14.55 24.14 3.56
N CYS A 111 14.33 25.39 3.16
CA CYS A 111 15.39 26.29 2.69
C CYS A 111 16.42 26.56 3.79
N ILE A 112 15.98 26.82 5.03
CA ILE A 112 16.87 27.01 6.19
C ILE A 112 17.70 25.74 6.42
N ASN A 113 17.07 24.57 6.45
CA ASN A 113 17.77 23.32 6.75
C ASN A 113 18.83 22.93 5.71
N ASN A 114 18.68 23.36 4.46
CA ASN A 114 19.63 23.05 3.38
C ASN A 114 20.51 24.26 2.99
N ASN A 115 20.38 25.38 3.70
CA ASN A 115 21.02 26.67 3.39
C ASN A 115 20.83 27.11 1.93
N ILE A 116 19.58 27.29 1.50
CA ILE A 116 19.20 27.59 0.11
C ILE A 116 18.41 28.89 0.06
N PRO A 117 18.70 29.82 -0.87
CA PRO A 117 17.93 31.04 -1.00
C PRO A 117 16.47 30.75 -1.38
N VAL A 118 15.55 31.50 -0.81
CA VAL A 118 14.14 31.50 -1.24
C VAL A 118 14.05 32.27 -2.56
N GLU A 119 13.61 31.63 -3.64
CA GLU A 119 13.50 32.30 -4.94
C GLU A 119 12.47 33.45 -4.92
N LYS A 120 12.73 34.50 -5.71
CA LYS A 120 11.94 35.75 -5.71
C LYS A 120 10.44 35.54 -5.95
N HIS A 121 10.06 34.58 -6.80
CA HIS A 121 8.64 34.31 -7.08
C HIS A 121 7.89 33.69 -5.90
N TYR A 122 8.57 32.99 -4.98
CA TYR A 122 7.93 32.49 -3.76
C TYR A 122 7.58 33.64 -2.82
N ARG A 123 8.49 34.62 -2.68
CA ARG A 123 8.22 35.84 -1.92
C ARG A 123 7.07 36.62 -2.55
N ALA A 124 7.05 36.79 -3.87
CA ALA A 124 5.96 37.48 -4.57
C ALA A 124 4.58 36.82 -4.33
N SER A 125 4.51 35.49 -4.32
CA SER A 125 3.28 34.74 -3.99
C SER A 125 2.79 35.05 -2.58
N LEU A 126 3.70 35.11 -1.60
CA LEU A 126 3.37 35.37 -0.20
C LEU A 126 2.95 36.83 0.03
N GLU A 127 3.62 37.79 -0.59
CA GLU A 127 3.24 39.21 -0.55
C GLU A 127 1.85 39.44 -1.17
N GLU A 128 1.51 38.71 -2.24
CA GLU A 128 0.17 38.76 -2.83
C GLU A 128 -0.91 38.21 -1.88
N ILE A 129 -0.60 37.18 -1.07
CA ILE A 129 -1.50 36.69 -0.01
C ILE A 129 -1.67 37.78 1.07
N LYS A 130 -0.57 38.42 1.50
CA LYS A 130 -0.57 39.50 2.50
C LYS A 130 -1.44 40.67 2.05
N ARG A 131 -1.19 41.19 0.83
CA ARG A 131 -1.89 42.34 0.24
C ARG A 131 -3.41 42.11 0.16
N ARG A 132 -3.84 40.90 -0.22
CA ARG A 132 -5.27 40.55 -0.28
C ARG A 132 -5.94 40.60 1.08
N LYS A 133 -5.21 40.23 2.12
CA LYS A 133 -5.72 40.27 3.48
C LYS A 133 -5.78 41.69 4.04
N GLU A 134 -4.76 42.50 3.77
CA GLU A 134 -4.76 43.92 4.16
C GLU A 134 -5.97 44.65 3.54
N ILE A 135 -6.34 44.34 2.30
CA ILE A 135 -7.57 44.86 1.66
C ILE A 135 -8.85 44.41 2.39
N SER A 136 -8.90 43.17 2.90
CA SER A 136 -10.04 42.66 3.68
C SER A 136 -10.11 43.16 5.13
N ARG A 137 -9.01 43.72 5.66
CA ARG A 137 -8.89 44.21 7.05
C ARG A 137 -9.27 45.67 7.23
N ILE A 138 -9.47 46.45 6.16
CA ILE A 138 -9.98 47.83 6.23
C ILE A 138 -11.38 47.90 6.88
N SER A 139 -12.03 46.76 7.21
CA SER A 139 -13.33 46.73 7.88
C SER A 139 -13.39 46.12 9.29
N ASN A 140 -12.29 45.70 9.94
CA ASN A 140 -12.36 45.19 11.32
C ASN A 140 -11.03 45.43 12.06
N GLU A 141 -11.05 46.35 13.02
CA GLU A 141 -10.00 46.58 14.01
C GLU A 141 -10.06 45.54 15.14
N ASP A 142 -8.92 45.41 15.82
CA ASP A 142 -8.66 44.70 17.08
C ASP A 142 -8.64 43.17 17.10
N LEU A 143 -7.43 42.61 17.02
CA LEU A 143 -7.04 41.44 17.81
C LEU A 143 -5.58 41.59 18.22
N ASP A 144 -5.38 42.09 19.44
CA ASP A 144 -4.11 42.11 20.16
C ASP A 144 -3.93 40.72 20.82
N PHE A 145 -3.19 39.85 20.15
CA PHE A 145 -2.74 38.57 20.72
C PHE A 145 -1.22 38.63 20.86
N ASP A 146 -0.74 38.25 22.05
CA ASP A 146 0.67 38.10 22.42
C ASP A 146 1.32 36.96 21.60
N PHE A 147 1.54 37.20 20.31
CA PHE A 147 2.14 36.28 19.36
C PHE A 147 3.59 36.68 19.14
N ASP A 148 4.50 36.19 20.00
CA ASP A 148 5.94 36.38 19.84
C ASP A 148 6.45 35.60 18.62
N ILE A 149 6.52 36.29 17.48
CA ILE A 149 6.91 35.71 16.20
C ILE A 149 8.35 35.18 16.26
N ASP A 150 9.27 35.88 16.93
CA ASP A 150 10.68 35.54 16.94
C ASP A 150 10.94 34.28 17.79
N SER A 151 10.30 34.18 18.95
CA SER A 151 10.32 32.95 19.76
C SER A 151 9.72 31.76 19.02
N ASN A 152 8.60 31.98 18.30
CA ASN A 152 7.95 30.95 17.49
C ASN A 152 8.82 30.50 16.29
N ILE A 153 9.52 31.42 15.63
CA ILE A 153 10.51 31.09 14.59
C ILE A 153 11.59 30.20 15.18
N GLN A 154 12.16 30.60 16.33
CA GLN A 154 13.23 29.85 16.97
C GLN A 154 12.76 28.44 17.33
N SER A 155 11.54 28.30 17.88
CA SER A 155 10.94 27.01 18.19
C SER A 155 10.76 26.10 16.97
N LEU A 156 10.27 26.65 15.83
CA LEU A 156 10.14 25.87 14.59
C LEU A 156 11.50 25.43 14.03
N VAL A 157 12.48 26.34 14.03
CA VAL A 157 13.83 26.06 13.53
C VAL A 157 14.48 24.97 14.37
N GLU A 158 14.45 25.09 15.70
CA GLU A 158 15.02 24.08 16.61
C GLU A 158 14.35 22.72 16.46
N LYS A 159 13.04 22.68 16.25
CA LYS A 159 12.29 21.42 16.17
C LYS A 159 12.45 20.70 14.83
N PHE A 160 12.57 21.44 13.73
CA PHE A 160 12.51 20.88 12.37
C PHE A 160 13.80 20.98 11.55
N THR A 161 14.83 21.68 12.03
CA THR A 161 16.12 21.86 11.32
C THR A 161 17.32 21.30 12.09
N ILE A 162 18.44 21.09 11.42
CA ILE A 162 19.70 20.64 12.01
C ILE A 162 20.51 21.86 12.47
N LYS A 163 21.05 21.84 13.71
CA LYS A 163 22.10 22.79 14.13
C LYS A 163 23.35 22.53 13.29
N ASN A 164 23.58 23.33 12.25
CA ASN A 164 24.86 23.34 11.55
C ASN A 164 25.86 24.16 12.38
N GLU A 165 26.71 23.48 13.15
CA GLU A 165 27.78 24.12 13.95
C GLU A 165 28.88 24.75 13.10
N SER A 166 28.87 24.56 11.79
CA SER A 166 29.87 25.06 10.86
C SER A 166 29.24 26.03 9.86
N SER A 167 29.27 27.35 10.10
CA SER A 167 29.30 28.41 9.07
C SER A 167 29.25 29.85 9.64
N HIS A 168 30.41 30.51 9.75
CA HIS A 168 30.50 31.97 10.01
C HIS A 168 30.30 32.84 8.75
N SER A 169 30.00 32.25 7.59
CA SER A 169 29.91 32.93 6.29
C SER A 169 28.50 32.98 5.66
N GLN A 170 27.43 32.67 6.42
CA GLN A 170 26.06 32.47 5.89
C GLN A 170 24.98 33.42 6.44
N SER A 171 25.34 34.51 7.15
CA SER A 171 24.37 35.38 7.83
C SER A 171 23.26 35.93 6.92
N HIS A 172 23.60 36.44 5.73
CA HIS A 172 22.63 37.06 4.82
C HIS A 172 21.66 36.05 4.17
N LEU A 173 22.08 34.79 3.95
CA LEU A 173 21.20 33.72 3.45
C LEU A 173 20.16 33.35 4.52
N HIS A 174 20.60 33.23 5.77
CA HIS A 174 19.72 33.02 6.92
C HIS A 174 18.72 34.17 7.10
N ASP A 175 19.12 35.42 6.88
CA ASP A 175 18.23 36.58 7.03
C ASP A 175 17.07 36.57 6.02
N THR A 176 17.33 36.23 4.76
CA THR A 176 16.25 36.17 3.75
C THR A 176 15.24 35.05 4.00
N GLN A 177 15.71 33.89 4.47
CA GLN A 177 14.85 32.75 4.81
C GLN A 177 14.04 33.02 6.08
N ARG A 178 14.67 33.60 7.11
CA ARG A 178 14.00 34.02 8.35
C ARG A 178 12.96 35.09 8.08
N THR A 179 13.25 36.06 7.21
CA THR A 179 12.27 37.08 6.80
C THR A 179 11.06 36.44 6.10
N HIS A 180 11.27 35.44 5.24
CA HIS A 180 10.16 34.72 4.60
C HIS A 180 9.31 33.92 5.59
N LEU A 181 9.96 33.26 6.55
CA LEU A 181 9.27 32.54 7.62
C LEU A 181 8.49 33.49 8.54
N HIS A 182 9.09 34.62 8.90
CA HIS A 182 8.47 35.68 9.69
C HIS A 182 7.19 36.20 9.01
N LEU A 183 7.28 36.56 7.73
CA LEU A 183 6.10 37.00 6.97
C LEU A 183 5.03 35.91 6.90
N SER A 184 5.43 34.64 6.71
CA SER A 184 4.48 33.53 6.67
C SER A 184 3.75 33.34 8.01
N LEU A 185 4.47 33.44 9.13
CA LEU A 185 3.90 33.34 10.47
C LEU A 185 3.00 34.51 10.83
N GLN A 186 3.35 35.73 10.39
CA GLN A 186 2.46 36.89 10.50
C GLN A 186 1.14 36.62 9.80
N ILE A 187 1.18 36.19 8.53
CA ILE A 187 -0.03 35.90 7.76
C ILE A 187 -0.81 34.73 8.41
N PHE A 188 -0.12 33.70 8.92
CA PHE A 188 -0.74 32.58 9.64
C PHE A 188 -1.53 33.06 10.85
N ASN A 189 -0.89 33.81 11.76
CA ASN A 189 -1.53 34.37 12.95
C ASN A 189 -2.73 35.23 12.57
N THR A 190 -2.65 35.87 11.41
CA THR A 190 -3.77 36.63 10.90
C THR A 190 -4.92 35.73 10.45
N LEU A 191 -4.63 34.71 9.62
CA LEU A 191 -5.62 33.90 8.88
C LEU A 191 -6.30 32.82 9.70
N SER A 192 -5.73 32.45 10.85
CA SER A 192 -6.08 31.24 11.55
C SER A 192 -6.52 31.57 12.98
N ASP A 193 -7.63 30.96 13.40
CA ASP A 193 -8.05 30.95 14.81
C ASP A 193 -7.31 29.86 15.62
N TYR A 194 -6.32 29.21 15.01
CA TYR A 194 -5.58 28.09 15.58
C TYR A 194 -4.37 28.55 16.37
N LYS A 195 -3.98 27.74 17.36
CA LYS A 195 -2.81 28.02 18.18
C LYS A 195 -1.53 27.66 17.44
N PHE A 196 -0.43 28.33 17.79
CA PHE A 196 0.90 27.96 17.27
C PHE A 196 1.26 26.48 17.54
N SER A 197 0.85 25.93 18.68
CA SER A 197 1.01 24.50 18.99
C SER A 197 0.35 23.57 17.96
N ASP A 198 -0.77 24.02 17.38
CA ASP A 198 -1.52 23.27 16.38
C ASP A 198 -0.74 23.26 15.06
N LEU A 199 -0.22 24.43 14.65
CA LEU A 199 0.67 24.57 13.49
C LEU A 199 1.89 23.64 13.61
N VAL A 200 2.54 23.62 14.77
CA VAL A 200 3.69 22.73 15.04
C VAL A 200 3.30 21.26 14.85
N SER A 201 2.12 20.87 15.31
CA SER A 201 1.58 19.52 15.18
C SER A 201 1.23 19.17 13.73
N TRP A 202 0.71 20.13 12.95
CA TRP A 202 0.43 19.95 11.53
C TRP A 202 1.71 19.79 10.71
N ILE A 203 2.74 20.62 10.96
CA ILE A 203 4.04 20.50 10.31
C ILE A 203 4.66 19.15 10.66
N GLY A 204 4.60 18.74 11.93
CA GLY A 204 5.05 17.42 12.38
C GLY A 204 4.34 16.29 11.63
N SER A 205 3.02 16.39 11.49
CA SER A 205 2.21 15.44 10.74
C SER A 205 2.58 15.37 9.26
N VAL A 206 2.56 16.49 8.54
CA VAL A 206 2.90 16.58 7.10
C VAL A 206 4.33 16.10 6.84
N SER A 207 5.24 16.32 7.79
CA SER A 207 6.63 15.93 7.64
C SER A 207 6.92 14.47 8.01
N ALA A 208 5.98 13.78 8.68
CA ALA A 208 6.17 12.41 9.16
C ALA A 208 6.34 11.39 8.02
N PRO A 209 7.10 10.30 8.21
CA PRO A 209 7.42 9.35 7.14
C PRO A 209 6.34 8.28 6.94
N SER A 210 5.50 8.07 7.94
CA SER A 210 4.47 7.02 7.99
C SER A 210 3.10 7.62 8.33
N VAL A 211 2.04 6.84 8.16
CA VAL A 211 0.69 7.21 8.62
C VAL A 211 0.65 7.22 10.13
N LEU A 212 1.18 6.18 10.79
CA LEU A 212 1.23 6.09 12.24
C LEU A 212 1.88 7.32 12.90
N ASP A 213 3.04 7.75 12.43
CA ASP A 213 3.76 8.89 13.03
C ASP A 213 3.05 10.23 12.76
N SER A 214 2.38 10.34 11.62
CA SER A 214 1.49 11.45 11.30
C SER A 214 0.33 11.52 12.28
N CYS A 215 -0.36 10.39 12.53
CA CYS A 215 -1.41 10.31 13.54
C CYS A 215 -0.91 10.64 14.95
N LYS A 216 0.29 10.18 15.35
CA LYS A 216 0.88 10.52 16.66
C LYS A 216 1.06 12.03 16.83
N SER A 217 1.48 12.73 15.77
CA SER A 217 1.63 14.18 15.79
C SER A 217 0.30 14.92 15.93
N LEU A 218 -0.82 14.30 15.55
CA LEU A 218 -2.16 14.88 15.61
C LEU A 218 -2.97 14.40 16.83
N ALA A 219 -2.43 13.50 17.65
CA ALA A 219 -3.21 12.74 18.64
C ALA A 219 -3.94 13.59 19.69
N THR A 220 -3.44 14.80 19.97
CA THR A 220 -4.01 15.72 20.96
C THR A 220 -4.94 16.76 20.35
N LEU A 221 -5.08 16.81 19.03
CA LEU A 221 -5.90 17.80 18.32
C LEU A 221 -7.32 17.28 18.08
N THR A 222 -8.30 18.15 18.31
CA THR A 222 -9.71 17.89 17.98
C THR A 222 -10.09 18.52 16.64
N GLU A 223 -9.53 19.68 16.33
CA GLU A 223 -9.79 20.42 15.10
C GLU A 223 -8.54 20.36 14.21
N ILE A 224 -8.67 19.67 13.07
CA ILE A 224 -7.57 19.45 12.15
C ILE A 224 -7.99 19.96 10.78
N PRO A 225 -7.25 20.89 10.16
CA PRO A 225 -7.60 21.42 8.86
C PRO A 225 -7.70 20.32 7.78
N PRO A 226 -8.67 20.40 6.85
CA PRO A 226 -8.86 19.42 5.78
C PRO A 226 -7.63 19.13 4.91
N PHE A 227 -6.72 20.09 4.76
CA PHE A 227 -5.49 19.87 3.99
C PHE A 227 -4.53 18.91 4.69
N VAL A 228 -4.48 18.91 6.04
CA VAL A 228 -3.65 18.01 6.85
C VAL A 228 -4.24 16.60 6.82
N THR A 229 -5.55 16.45 7.03
CA THR A 229 -6.20 15.14 6.98
C THR A 229 -6.18 14.56 5.56
N SER A 230 -6.36 15.39 4.51
CA SER A 230 -6.26 14.90 3.14
C SER A 230 -4.84 14.47 2.75
N ASP A 231 -3.80 15.15 3.23
CA ASP A 231 -2.40 14.71 3.05
C ASP A 231 -2.19 13.31 3.62
N LEU A 232 -2.68 13.07 4.84
CA LEU A 232 -2.61 11.76 5.52
C LEU A 232 -3.31 10.66 4.71
N LEU A 233 -4.50 10.93 4.18
CA LEU A 233 -5.29 9.96 3.40
C LEU A 233 -4.70 9.62 2.03
N LEU A 234 -3.83 10.47 1.48
CA LEU A 234 -3.16 10.25 0.19
C LEU A 234 -1.83 9.50 0.31
N ARG A 235 -1.37 9.21 1.54
CA ARG A 235 -0.13 8.45 1.80
C ARG A 235 -0.30 6.97 1.45
N THR A 236 0.84 6.31 1.23
CA THR A 236 0.91 4.85 1.11
C THR A 236 0.95 4.23 2.52
N PRO A 237 -0.08 3.48 2.95
CA PRO A 237 -0.01 2.73 4.20
C PRO A 237 1.02 1.61 4.04
N MET A 238 1.95 1.52 5.01
CA MET A 238 3.02 0.53 5.01
C MET A 238 2.59 -0.78 5.70
N SER A 239 1.46 -0.75 6.41
CA SER A 239 0.88 -1.88 7.11
C SER A 239 -0.66 -1.86 7.05
N PRO A 240 -1.32 -2.98 7.34
CA PRO A 240 -2.77 -3.00 7.56
C PRO A 240 -3.23 -2.08 8.71
N ALA A 241 -2.40 -1.88 9.74
CA ALA A 241 -2.65 -0.93 10.82
C ALA A 241 -2.67 0.52 10.34
N ASP A 242 -1.73 0.91 9.48
CA ASP A 242 -1.73 2.23 8.85
C ASP A 242 -3.00 2.47 8.04
N LEU A 243 -3.45 1.47 7.26
CA LEU A 243 -4.69 1.57 6.50
C LEU A 243 -5.90 1.79 7.42
N GLN A 244 -5.99 1.05 8.52
CA GLN A 244 -7.10 1.21 9.47
C GLN A 244 -7.12 2.63 10.05
N LEU A 245 -5.95 3.17 10.41
CA LEU A 245 -5.84 4.57 10.85
C LEU A 245 -6.32 5.55 9.78
N GLN A 246 -5.98 5.33 8.50
CA GLN A 246 -6.49 6.16 7.40
C GLN A 246 -8.03 6.07 7.29
N ILE A 247 -8.60 4.88 7.42
CA ILE A 247 -10.06 4.69 7.38
C ILE A 247 -10.74 5.39 8.56
N ASP A 248 -10.18 5.29 9.76
CA ASP A 248 -10.71 5.95 10.96
C ASP A 248 -10.67 7.48 10.79
N VAL A 249 -9.56 8.04 10.28
CA VAL A 249 -9.44 9.46 9.94
C VAL A 249 -10.46 9.86 8.88
N TRP A 250 -10.65 9.04 7.84
CA TRP A 250 -11.66 9.32 6.82
C TRP A 250 -13.06 9.38 7.42
N TYR A 251 -13.46 8.40 8.23
CA TYR A 251 -14.78 8.38 8.85
C TYR A 251 -15.01 9.55 9.82
N GLN A 252 -13.97 9.96 10.54
CA GLN A 252 -14.08 11.08 11.46
C GLN A 252 -14.20 12.43 10.73
N PHE A 253 -13.43 12.64 9.66
CA PHE A 253 -13.26 13.95 9.03
C PHE A 253 -13.87 14.07 7.61
N MET A 254 -14.56 13.04 7.09
CA MET A 254 -15.11 13.07 5.72
C MET A 254 -16.05 14.26 5.47
N ALA A 255 -16.83 14.70 6.46
CA ALA A 255 -17.71 15.86 6.32
C ALA A 255 -16.92 17.14 6.06
N ASP A 256 -15.86 17.39 6.84
CA ASP A 256 -15.02 18.58 6.71
C ASP A 256 -14.23 18.56 5.41
N ILE A 257 -13.66 17.40 5.06
CA ILE A 257 -12.90 17.20 3.82
C ILE A 257 -13.79 17.43 2.58
N THR A 258 -14.97 16.80 2.55
CA THR A 258 -15.87 16.92 1.40
C THR A 258 -16.45 18.33 1.27
N THR A 259 -16.70 19.02 2.39
CA THR A 259 -17.13 20.43 2.40
C THR A 259 -16.03 21.35 1.87
N ALA A 260 -14.79 21.18 2.32
CA ALA A 260 -13.66 21.99 1.88
C ALA A 260 -13.34 21.80 0.39
N TYR A 261 -13.50 20.58 -0.12
CA TYR A 261 -13.10 20.20 -1.48
C TYR A 261 -14.25 19.88 -2.43
N HIS A 262 -15.48 20.33 -2.15
CA HIS A 262 -16.66 20.06 -2.99
C HIS A 262 -16.50 20.49 -4.46
N HIS A 263 -15.71 21.54 -4.73
CA HIS A 263 -15.40 22.02 -6.07
C HIS A 263 -14.20 21.31 -6.71
N ARG A 264 -13.46 20.47 -5.96
CA ARG A 264 -12.24 19.76 -6.39
C ARG A 264 -12.48 18.26 -6.53
N ASN A 265 -13.36 17.90 -7.45
CA ASN A 265 -13.79 16.52 -7.71
C ASN A 265 -12.62 15.53 -7.92
N SER A 266 -11.54 15.93 -8.59
CA SER A 266 -10.37 15.06 -8.79
C SER A 266 -9.64 14.73 -7.49
N HIS A 267 -9.52 15.68 -6.56
CA HIS A 267 -8.89 15.47 -5.26
C HIS A 267 -9.69 14.49 -4.39
N LEU A 268 -11.01 14.65 -4.36
CA LEU A 268 -11.90 13.72 -3.66
C LEU A 268 -11.84 12.31 -4.27
N LYS A 269 -11.82 12.20 -5.60
CA LYS A 269 -11.60 10.91 -6.28
C LYS A 269 -10.27 10.28 -5.89
N ASP A 270 -9.19 11.05 -5.84
CA ASP A 270 -7.87 10.51 -5.49
C ASP A 270 -7.85 9.94 -4.06
N ILE A 271 -8.51 10.60 -3.10
CA ILE A 271 -8.66 10.09 -1.72
C ILE A 271 -9.43 8.76 -1.71
N ILE A 272 -10.58 8.72 -2.36
CA ILE A 272 -11.45 7.53 -2.40
C ILE A 272 -10.74 6.38 -3.12
N ASP A 273 -10.19 6.63 -4.30
CA ASP A 273 -9.44 5.65 -5.10
C ASP A 273 -8.21 5.15 -4.30
N ASN A 274 -7.57 5.99 -3.48
CA ASN A 274 -6.45 5.58 -2.61
C ASN A 274 -6.89 4.60 -1.51
N LEU A 275 -7.94 4.96 -0.75
CA LEU A 275 -8.47 4.13 0.33
C LEU A 275 -8.97 2.78 -0.18
N LEU A 276 -9.70 2.78 -1.30
CA LEU A 276 -10.20 1.54 -1.91
C LEU A 276 -9.07 0.68 -2.45
N PHE A 277 -8.08 1.27 -3.11
CA PHE A 277 -6.90 0.54 -3.59
C PHE A 277 -6.16 -0.14 -2.45
N TYR A 278 -5.87 0.58 -1.37
CA TYR A 278 -5.13 0.00 -0.26
C TYR A 278 -5.97 -0.97 0.58
N SER A 279 -7.29 -0.83 0.57
CA SER A 279 -8.19 -1.87 1.09
C SER A 279 -8.07 -3.15 0.26
N VAL A 280 -7.98 -3.09 -1.07
CA VAL A 280 -7.69 -4.29 -1.87
C VAL A 280 -6.31 -4.89 -1.53
N VAL A 281 -5.29 -4.05 -1.31
CA VAL A 281 -3.91 -4.47 -1.04
C VAL A 281 -3.74 -5.12 0.33
N HIS A 282 -4.28 -4.52 1.39
CA HIS A 282 -3.97 -4.88 2.78
C HIS A 282 -5.11 -5.62 3.48
N ASP A 283 -6.37 -5.23 3.26
CA ASP A 283 -7.53 -5.91 3.87
C ASP A 283 -8.81 -5.72 3.03
N THR A 284 -9.05 -6.69 2.16
CA THR A 284 -10.21 -6.68 1.24
C THR A 284 -11.54 -6.72 1.99
N SER A 285 -11.56 -7.19 3.24
CA SER A 285 -12.79 -7.31 4.04
C SER A 285 -13.39 -5.96 4.45
N LEU A 286 -12.59 -4.89 4.45
CA LEU A 286 -13.02 -3.53 4.78
C LEU A 286 -13.79 -2.84 3.64
N LEU A 287 -13.60 -3.29 2.40
CA LEU A 287 -14.17 -2.65 1.20
C LEU A 287 -15.68 -2.38 1.29
N PRO A 288 -16.53 -3.33 1.72
CA PRO A 288 -17.97 -3.09 1.77
C PRO A 288 -18.37 -1.96 2.73
N ASP A 289 -17.81 -1.92 3.94
CA ASP A 289 -18.11 -0.88 4.93
C ASP A 289 -17.61 0.49 4.44
N VAL A 290 -16.37 0.55 3.93
CA VAL A 290 -15.78 1.78 3.40
C VAL A 290 -16.61 2.36 2.27
N LEU A 291 -17.02 1.53 1.30
CA LEU A 291 -17.88 1.98 0.20
C LEU A 291 -19.27 2.39 0.69
N HIS A 292 -19.89 1.60 1.56
CA HIS A 292 -21.24 1.88 2.04
C HIS A 292 -21.33 3.24 2.70
N ARG A 293 -20.39 3.54 3.62
CA ARG A 293 -20.35 4.83 4.32
C ARG A 293 -19.96 5.98 3.41
N THR A 294 -18.95 5.78 2.55
CA THR A 294 -18.45 6.82 1.66
C THR A 294 -19.49 7.22 0.62
N LEU A 295 -20.08 6.26 -0.09
CA LEU A 295 -21.13 6.54 -1.08
C LEU A 295 -22.40 7.05 -0.40
N GLY A 296 -22.76 6.53 0.77
CA GLY A 296 -23.88 7.05 1.57
C GLY A 296 -23.67 8.52 1.92
N HIS A 297 -22.47 8.89 2.35
CA HIS A 297 -22.12 10.28 2.65
C HIS A 297 -22.20 11.19 1.42
N LEU A 298 -21.73 10.75 0.25
CA LEU A 298 -21.64 11.56 -0.97
C LEU A 298 -22.96 11.62 -1.77
N THR A 299 -23.88 10.68 -1.57
CA THR A 299 -25.17 10.62 -2.27
C THR A 299 -26.35 11.07 -1.41
N ASP A 300 -26.11 11.46 -0.16
CA ASP A 300 -27.14 11.95 0.76
C ASP A 300 -27.80 13.23 0.22
N LYS A 301 -29.10 13.13 -0.06
CA LYS A 301 -29.91 14.24 -0.58
C LYS A 301 -30.16 15.35 0.45
N LYS A 302 -29.92 15.10 1.74
CA LYS A 302 -30.16 16.08 2.81
C LYS A 302 -29.04 17.11 2.96
N LYS A 303 -27.94 16.97 2.21
CA LYS A 303 -26.78 17.87 2.32
C LYS A 303 -26.86 19.06 1.38
N ALA A 304 -26.24 20.16 1.81
CA ALA A 304 -26.14 21.39 1.03
C ALA A 304 -25.25 21.24 -0.22
N PHE A 305 -24.33 20.25 -0.24
CA PHE A 305 -23.41 20.04 -1.35
C PHE A 305 -23.78 18.79 -2.15
N HIS A 306 -23.84 18.96 -3.47
CA HIS A 306 -23.97 17.86 -4.43
C HIS A 306 -22.61 17.52 -5.04
N PHE A 307 -22.32 16.22 -5.17
CA PHE A 307 -21.05 15.72 -5.70
C PHE A 307 -21.26 15.10 -7.09
N PRO A 308 -21.24 15.90 -8.18
CA PRO A 308 -21.61 15.45 -9.53
C PRO A 308 -20.64 14.42 -10.10
N PHE A 309 -19.48 14.26 -9.48
CA PHE A 309 -18.48 13.29 -9.88
C PHE A 309 -18.86 11.85 -9.54
N VAL A 310 -19.78 11.65 -8.59
CA VAL A 310 -20.36 10.35 -8.26
C VAL A 310 -21.46 10.06 -9.29
N ASN A 311 -21.03 9.68 -10.49
CA ASN A 311 -21.89 9.44 -11.64
C ASN A 311 -21.68 8.03 -12.21
N SER A 312 -22.44 7.70 -13.26
CA SER A 312 -22.35 6.40 -13.95
C SER A 312 -20.92 6.03 -14.34
N GLU A 313 -20.17 6.97 -14.91
CA GLU A 313 -18.83 6.71 -15.40
C GLU A 313 -17.87 6.36 -14.26
N TYR A 314 -17.90 7.16 -13.17
CA TYR A 314 -17.03 6.92 -12.02
C TYR A 314 -17.38 5.59 -11.31
N LEU A 315 -18.67 5.30 -11.13
CA LEU A 315 -19.12 4.07 -10.48
C LEU A 315 -18.78 2.82 -11.32
N ASN A 316 -18.92 2.87 -12.65
CA ASN A 316 -18.48 1.77 -13.53
C ASN A 316 -16.95 1.59 -13.48
N LYS A 317 -16.18 2.69 -13.49
CA LYS A 317 -14.73 2.67 -13.27
C LYS A 317 -14.37 2.00 -11.94
N LEU A 318 -15.07 2.32 -10.85
CA LEU A 318 -14.80 1.73 -9.55
C LEU A 318 -15.06 0.21 -9.56
N MET A 319 -16.15 -0.26 -10.18
CA MET A 319 -16.44 -1.68 -10.29
C MET A 319 -15.32 -2.46 -11.00
N TRP A 320 -14.83 -1.92 -12.13
CA TRP A 320 -13.68 -2.48 -12.85
C TRP A 320 -12.42 -2.44 -12.00
N THR A 321 -12.09 -1.28 -11.43
CA THR A 321 -10.82 -1.06 -10.71
C THR A 321 -10.69 -2.01 -9.52
N LEU A 322 -11.76 -2.21 -8.74
CA LEU A 322 -11.76 -3.13 -7.60
C LEU A 322 -11.47 -4.58 -8.02
N ALA A 323 -12.14 -5.07 -9.07
CA ALA A 323 -11.94 -6.44 -9.56
C ALA A 323 -10.57 -6.63 -10.22
N PHE A 324 -10.12 -5.65 -11.01
CA PHE A 324 -8.83 -5.68 -11.67
C PHE A 324 -7.68 -5.62 -10.66
N ASP A 325 -7.73 -4.70 -9.70
CA ASP A 325 -6.71 -4.60 -8.65
C ASP A 325 -6.67 -5.88 -7.79
N PHE A 326 -7.82 -6.47 -7.46
CA PHE A 326 -7.89 -7.74 -6.73
C PHE A 326 -7.23 -8.87 -7.54
N THR A 327 -7.57 -8.99 -8.83
CA THR A 327 -7.00 -9.99 -9.75
C THR A 327 -5.48 -9.86 -9.86
N ARG A 328 -4.97 -8.63 -9.79
CA ARG A 328 -3.55 -8.32 -9.93
C ARG A 328 -2.74 -8.61 -8.67
N ILE A 329 -3.33 -8.37 -7.50
CA ILE A 329 -2.63 -8.41 -6.21
C ILE A 329 -2.85 -9.74 -5.48
N SER A 330 -4.06 -10.29 -5.54
CA SER A 330 -4.45 -11.44 -4.72
C SER A 330 -4.15 -12.77 -5.39
N ASN A 331 -3.48 -13.66 -4.66
CA ASN A 331 -3.43 -15.09 -4.98
C ASN A 331 -4.47 -15.89 -4.15
N GLN A 332 -5.31 -15.22 -3.35
CA GLN A 332 -6.23 -15.83 -2.39
C GLN A 332 -7.68 -15.67 -2.84
N ASN A 333 -8.26 -16.75 -3.37
CA ASN A 333 -9.65 -16.78 -3.88
C ASN A 333 -10.71 -16.53 -2.79
N GLN A 334 -10.39 -16.76 -1.51
CA GLN A 334 -11.36 -16.69 -0.41
C GLN A 334 -11.94 -15.28 -0.18
N LEU A 335 -11.19 -14.23 -0.53
CA LEU A 335 -11.56 -12.83 -0.27
C LEU A 335 -12.36 -12.16 -1.39
N VAL A 336 -12.58 -12.85 -2.52
CA VAL A 336 -13.33 -12.26 -3.64
C VAL A 336 -14.77 -11.93 -3.27
N LYS A 337 -15.35 -12.63 -2.28
CA LYS A 337 -16.71 -12.35 -1.78
C LYS A 337 -16.86 -10.92 -1.26
N SER A 338 -15.80 -10.35 -0.67
CA SER A 338 -15.80 -8.95 -0.22
C SER A 338 -15.79 -7.97 -1.39
N VAL A 339 -15.08 -8.30 -2.48
CA VAL A 339 -15.11 -7.51 -3.73
C VAL A 339 -16.49 -7.56 -4.38
N VAL A 340 -17.12 -8.73 -4.44
CA VAL A 340 -18.50 -8.88 -4.96
C VAL A 340 -19.48 -8.09 -4.10
N SER A 341 -19.39 -8.19 -2.77
CA SER A 341 -20.24 -7.42 -1.84
C SER A 341 -20.06 -5.91 -2.02
N ALA A 342 -18.82 -5.46 -2.24
CA ALA A 342 -18.50 -4.08 -2.57
C ALA A 342 -19.14 -3.63 -3.91
N GLN A 343 -19.07 -4.47 -4.95
CA GLN A 343 -19.71 -4.21 -6.24
C GLN A 343 -21.24 -4.16 -6.12
N GLU A 344 -21.86 -5.01 -5.30
CA GLU A 344 -23.30 -4.95 -5.02
C GLU A 344 -23.71 -3.62 -4.38
N ILE A 345 -22.90 -3.09 -3.46
CA ILE A 345 -23.13 -1.77 -2.86
C ILE A 345 -23.05 -0.67 -3.93
N ILE A 346 -22.08 -0.73 -4.83
CA ILE A 346 -21.97 0.23 -5.94
C ILE A 346 -23.24 0.19 -6.81
N VAL A 347 -23.73 -1.00 -7.17
CA VAL A 347 -24.95 -1.17 -7.96
C VAL A 347 -26.18 -0.60 -7.24
N LYS A 348 -26.30 -0.79 -5.92
CA LYS A 348 -27.37 -0.18 -5.11
C LYS A 348 -27.34 1.34 -5.20
N TYR A 349 -26.16 1.96 -5.09
CA TYR A 349 -26.03 3.41 -5.22
C TYR A 349 -26.21 3.92 -6.66
N MET A 350 -25.83 3.15 -7.68
CA MET A 350 -26.14 3.48 -9.07
C MET A 350 -27.65 3.66 -9.28
N ALA A 351 -28.48 2.79 -8.68
CA ALA A 351 -29.94 2.89 -8.76
C ALA A 351 -30.48 4.17 -8.09
N THR A 352 -29.84 4.65 -7.02
CA THR A 352 -30.26 5.87 -6.29
C THR A 352 -29.86 7.19 -6.96
N VAL A 353 -28.80 7.19 -7.78
CA VAL A 353 -28.23 8.40 -8.41
C VAL A 353 -28.93 8.76 -9.74
N GLY A 354 -29.84 7.92 -10.26
CA GLY A 354 -30.68 8.19 -11.44
C GLY A 354 -30.81 6.99 -12.39
N LYS A 355 -31.21 7.20 -13.65
CA LYS A 355 -31.21 6.16 -14.74
C LYS A 355 -29.78 5.80 -15.18
N VAL A 356 -28.91 5.49 -14.23
CA VAL A 356 -27.52 5.11 -14.46
C VAL A 356 -27.45 3.62 -14.78
N ARG A 357 -27.05 3.29 -16.01
CA ARG A 357 -26.91 1.90 -16.48
C ARG A 357 -25.48 1.40 -16.27
N LEU A 358 -25.35 0.11 -16.01
CA LEU A 358 -24.08 -0.60 -16.07
C LEU A 358 -23.58 -0.54 -17.52
N LYS A 359 -22.37 -0.01 -17.73
CA LYS A 359 -21.68 0.07 -19.03
C LYS A 359 -20.81 -1.16 -19.24
N LEU A 360 -20.19 -1.30 -20.42
CA LEU A 360 -19.31 -2.43 -20.73
C LEU A 360 -18.20 -2.59 -19.68
N GLU A 361 -17.53 -1.49 -19.29
CA GLU A 361 -16.50 -1.50 -18.24
C GLU A 361 -17.01 -2.10 -16.91
N GLY A 362 -18.20 -1.71 -16.45
CA GLY A 362 -18.79 -2.26 -15.23
C GLY A 362 -19.14 -3.74 -15.35
N HIS A 363 -19.65 -4.18 -16.51
CA HIS A 363 -19.92 -5.60 -16.76
C HIS A 363 -18.63 -6.42 -16.72
N MET A 364 -17.55 -5.94 -17.35
CA MET A 364 -16.25 -6.61 -17.33
C MET A 364 -15.71 -6.73 -15.89
N GLY A 365 -15.92 -5.70 -15.06
CA GLY A 365 -15.58 -5.75 -13.63
C GLY A 365 -16.34 -6.83 -12.84
N VAL A 366 -17.65 -7.00 -13.11
CA VAL A 366 -18.46 -8.06 -12.50
C VAL A 366 -17.99 -9.43 -12.97
N VAL A 367 -17.77 -9.59 -14.27
CA VAL A 367 -17.30 -10.85 -14.88
C VAL A 367 -16.00 -11.31 -14.24
N LEU A 368 -15.01 -10.42 -14.08
CA LEU A 368 -13.73 -10.74 -13.43
C LEU A 368 -13.90 -11.20 -11.99
N ALA A 369 -14.70 -10.48 -11.19
CA ALA A 369 -14.95 -10.86 -9.80
C ALA A 369 -15.64 -12.23 -9.71
N VAL A 370 -16.70 -12.44 -10.50
CA VAL A 370 -17.47 -13.70 -10.52
C VAL A 370 -16.63 -14.87 -11.03
N ASN A 371 -15.66 -14.65 -11.93
CA ASN A 371 -14.83 -15.72 -12.49
C ASN A 371 -14.10 -16.55 -11.42
N SER A 372 -13.65 -15.89 -10.36
CA SER A 372 -12.99 -16.55 -9.22
C SER A 372 -13.93 -17.40 -8.34
N ILE A 373 -15.24 -17.18 -8.45
CA ILE A 373 -16.28 -17.95 -7.74
C ILE A 373 -16.83 -19.05 -8.65
N SER A 374 -17.15 -18.70 -9.90
CA SER A 374 -17.74 -19.60 -10.88
C SER A 374 -17.44 -19.11 -12.30
N GLN A 375 -16.53 -19.83 -12.98
CA GLN A 375 -16.15 -19.57 -14.36
C GLN A 375 -17.34 -19.69 -15.33
N THR A 376 -18.24 -20.65 -15.11
CA THR A 376 -19.43 -20.86 -15.95
C THR A 376 -20.40 -19.66 -15.87
N LYS A 377 -20.64 -19.12 -14.67
CA LYS A 377 -21.45 -17.90 -14.50
C LYS A 377 -20.77 -16.68 -15.11
N ALA A 378 -19.45 -16.55 -14.92
CA ALA A 378 -18.69 -15.44 -15.50
C ALA A 378 -18.76 -15.43 -17.03
N ARG A 379 -18.62 -16.59 -17.69
CA ARG A 379 -18.77 -16.72 -19.15
C ARG A 379 -20.17 -16.33 -19.62
N ARG A 380 -21.23 -16.77 -18.93
CA ARG A 380 -22.60 -16.36 -19.27
C ARG A 380 -22.77 -14.83 -19.19
N PHE A 381 -22.27 -14.20 -18.13
CA PHE A 381 -22.32 -12.75 -18.00
C PHE A 381 -21.48 -12.03 -19.06
N PHE A 382 -20.33 -12.60 -19.44
CA PHE A 382 -19.50 -12.07 -20.51
C PHE A 382 -20.23 -12.10 -21.85
N THR A 383 -20.83 -13.23 -22.24
CA THR A 383 -21.60 -13.35 -23.49
C THR A 383 -22.78 -12.36 -23.55
N ILE A 384 -23.50 -12.19 -22.43
CA ILE A 384 -24.59 -11.20 -22.35
C ILE A 384 -24.06 -9.77 -22.56
N ALA A 385 -22.91 -9.44 -21.97
CA ALA A 385 -22.30 -8.12 -22.13
C ALA A 385 -21.77 -7.90 -23.57
N GLU A 386 -21.18 -8.93 -24.16
CA GLU A 386 -20.67 -8.91 -25.53
C GLU A 386 -21.80 -8.63 -26.54
N GLN A 387 -22.88 -9.42 -26.51
CA GLN A 387 -24.06 -9.24 -27.37
C GLN A 387 -24.70 -7.85 -27.23
N LYS A 388 -24.60 -7.24 -26.05
CA LYS A 388 -25.25 -5.96 -25.75
C LYS A 388 -24.42 -4.73 -26.14
N PHE A 389 -23.10 -4.83 -26.10
CA PHE A 389 -22.21 -3.66 -26.18
C PHE A 389 -21.10 -3.78 -27.21
N VAL A 390 -20.89 -4.93 -27.85
CA VAL A 390 -19.82 -5.13 -28.83
C VAL A 390 -20.40 -5.29 -30.23
N ASP A 391 -21.56 -5.93 -30.35
CA ASP A 391 -22.25 -6.10 -31.64
C ASP A 391 -22.69 -4.76 -32.23
N GLY A 392 -21.91 -4.25 -33.19
CA GLY A 392 -22.25 -3.07 -34.00
C GLY A 392 -21.86 -1.70 -33.41
N SER A 393 -21.13 -1.64 -32.30
CA SER A 393 -20.77 -0.36 -31.64
C SER A 393 -19.27 -0.06 -31.59
N VAL A 394 -18.92 1.22 -31.77
CA VAL A 394 -17.55 1.74 -31.62
C VAL A 394 -17.22 1.87 -30.14
N LEU A 395 -16.27 1.07 -29.65
CA LEU A 395 -15.82 1.08 -28.26
C LEU A 395 -14.76 2.16 -28.02
N SER A 396 -14.78 2.77 -26.83
CA SER A 396 -13.66 3.59 -26.40
C SER A 396 -12.41 2.74 -26.15
N SER A 397 -11.21 3.34 -26.26
CA SER A 397 -9.93 2.65 -25.98
C SER A 397 -9.91 1.99 -24.58
N ARG A 398 -10.54 2.62 -23.60
CA ARG A 398 -10.65 2.08 -22.24
C ARG A 398 -11.56 0.86 -22.18
N GLU A 399 -12.75 0.94 -22.77
CA GLU A 399 -13.70 -0.19 -22.82
C GLU A 399 -13.11 -1.37 -23.58
N MET A 400 -12.44 -1.11 -24.71
CA MET A 400 -11.71 -2.11 -25.47
C MET A 400 -10.62 -2.79 -24.64
N SER A 401 -9.85 -2.03 -23.85
CA SER A 401 -8.84 -2.58 -22.94
C SER A 401 -9.45 -3.48 -21.87
N CYS A 402 -10.58 -3.08 -21.27
CA CYS A 402 -11.28 -3.88 -20.25
C CYS A 402 -11.87 -5.16 -20.86
N TYR A 403 -12.47 -5.05 -22.05
CA TYR A 403 -13.04 -6.18 -22.79
C TYR A 403 -11.95 -7.19 -23.18
N ASN A 404 -10.87 -6.74 -23.83
CA ASN A 404 -9.78 -7.61 -24.26
C ASN A 404 -9.09 -8.28 -23.08
N PHE A 405 -8.83 -7.54 -21.98
CA PHE A 405 -8.31 -8.13 -20.75
C PHE A 405 -9.21 -9.27 -20.27
N THR A 406 -10.51 -9.01 -20.15
CA THR A 406 -11.48 -9.97 -19.60
C THR A 406 -11.62 -11.18 -20.51
N LYS A 407 -11.70 -10.97 -21.82
CA LYS A 407 -11.78 -12.04 -22.82
C LYS A 407 -10.59 -13.00 -22.72
N THR A 408 -9.37 -12.46 -22.73
CA THR A 408 -8.13 -13.24 -22.54
C THR A 408 -8.10 -13.92 -21.17
N TYR A 409 -8.57 -13.24 -20.11
CA TYR A 409 -8.60 -13.79 -18.76
C TYR A 409 -9.70 -14.84 -18.53
N LEU A 410 -10.66 -15.00 -19.44
CA LEU A 410 -11.69 -16.04 -19.36
C LEU A 410 -11.34 -17.32 -20.13
N SER A 411 -10.23 -17.33 -20.89
CA SER A 411 -9.75 -18.53 -21.58
C SER A 411 -9.59 -19.71 -20.61
N ASP A 412 -10.12 -20.85 -21.01
CA ASP A 412 -10.16 -22.12 -20.29
C ASP A 412 -9.08 -23.08 -20.76
N THR A 413 -8.68 -23.01 -22.03
CA THR A 413 -7.60 -23.81 -22.59
C THR A 413 -6.42 -22.95 -23.05
N PRO A 414 -5.20 -23.52 -23.13
CA PRO A 414 -4.03 -22.85 -23.70
C PRO A 414 -4.22 -22.41 -25.16
N GLU A 415 -4.91 -23.21 -25.97
CA GLU A 415 -5.17 -22.93 -27.39
C GLU A 415 -6.10 -21.71 -27.51
N SER A 416 -7.20 -21.72 -26.76
CA SER A 416 -8.13 -20.58 -26.68
C SER A 416 -7.42 -19.32 -26.20
N LEU A 417 -6.48 -19.44 -25.26
CA LEU A 417 -5.69 -18.30 -24.78
C LEU A 417 -4.83 -17.70 -25.90
N LEU A 418 -4.13 -18.53 -26.67
CA LEU A 418 -3.28 -18.07 -27.77
C LEU A 418 -4.11 -17.43 -28.88
N ASP A 419 -5.19 -18.07 -29.30
CA ASP A 419 -6.07 -17.55 -30.34
C ASP A 419 -6.70 -16.21 -29.91
N THR A 420 -7.20 -16.15 -28.67
CA THR A 420 -7.78 -14.93 -28.11
C THR A 420 -6.72 -13.83 -28.01
N PHE A 421 -5.54 -14.13 -27.47
CA PHE A 421 -4.47 -13.14 -27.35
C PHE A 421 -4.05 -12.61 -28.73
N ASN A 422 -3.79 -13.49 -29.70
CA ASN A 422 -3.39 -13.10 -31.04
C ASN A 422 -4.46 -12.24 -31.71
N SER A 423 -5.74 -12.61 -31.60
CA SER A 423 -6.85 -11.82 -32.15
C SER A 423 -6.94 -10.43 -31.51
N CYS A 424 -6.83 -10.33 -30.18
CA CYS A 424 -6.86 -9.04 -29.47
C CYS A 424 -5.60 -8.20 -29.72
N ALA A 425 -4.46 -8.85 -29.96
CA ALA A 425 -3.16 -8.20 -30.15
C ALA A 425 -3.06 -7.49 -31.50
N ILE A 426 -3.79 -7.91 -32.54
CA ILE A 426 -3.81 -7.24 -33.86
C ILE A 426 -4.04 -5.73 -33.72
N ASP A 427 -5.04 -5.34 -32.93
CA ASP A 427 -5.43 -3.93 -32.76
C ASP A 427 -4.92 -3.29 -31.46
N ASN A 428 -4.52 -4.10 -30.47
CA ASN A 428 -4.20 -3.63 -29.12
C ASN A 428 -2.89 -4.19 -28.56
N PHE A 429 -1.90 -4.49 -29.41
CA PHE A 429 -0.58 -5.00 -29.00
C PHE A 429 0.10 -4.15 -27.91
N HIS A 430 -0.10 -2.84 -27.95
CA HIS A 430 0.49 -1.87 -27.02
C HIS A 430 -0.17 -1.86 -25.62
N SER A 431 -1.22 -2.67 -25.43
CA SER A 431 -1.97 -2.74 -24.17
C SER A 431 -1.23 -3.58 -23.12
N ALA A 432 -0.65 -2.92 -22.13
CA ALA A 432 0.00 -3.60 -21.00
C ALA A 432 -0.96 -4.51 -20.20
N SER A 433 -2.26 -4.17 -20.14
CA SER A 433 -3.26 -5.02 -19.48
C SER A 433 -3.46 -6.34 -20.24
N LEU A 434 -3.51 -6.31 -21.58
CA LEU A 434 -3.64 -7.51 -22.41
C LEU A 434 -2.47 -8.48 -22.17
N TRP A 435 -1.24 -7.96 -22.23
CA TRP A 435 -0.04 -8.74 -21.90
C TRP A 435 -0.07 -9.29 -20.48
N PHE A 436 -0.52 -8.49 -19.52
CA PHE A 436 -0.67 -8.94 -18.14
C PHE A 436 -1.68 -10.09 -17.99
N ALA A 437 -2.83 -10.04 -18.67
CA ALA A 437 -3.80 -11.13 -18.69
C ALA A 437 -3.18 -12.42 -19.26
N PHE A 438 -2.48 -12.30 -20.39
CA PHE A 438 -1.85 -13.41 -21.08
C PHE A 438 -0.80 -14.13 -20.21
N VAL A 439 0.17 -13.40 -19.66
CA VAL A 439 1.22 -14.00 -18.82
C VAL A 439 0.65 -14.58 -17.53
N THR A 440 -0.39 -13.96 -16.97
CA THR A 440 -1.07 -14.47 -15.77
C THR A 440 -1.78 -15.80 -16.06
N LYS A 441 -2.45 -15.90 -17.21
CA LYS A 441 -3.10 -17.15 -17.63
C LYS A 441 -2.13 -18.26 -17.96
N LEU A 442 -1.02 -17.94 -18.63
CA LEU A 442 0.07 -18.90 -18.83
C LEU A 442 0.59 -19.45 -17.49
N ARG A 443 0.71 -18.59 -16.46
CA ARG A 443 1.07 -19.04 -15.11
C ARG A 443 -0.02 -19.94 -14.50
N GLN A 444 -1.30 -19.60 -14.65
CA GLN A 444 -2.42 -20.40 -14.12
C GLN A 444 -2.53 -21.78 -14.78
N PHE A 445 -2.13 -21.91 -16.04
CA PHE A 445 -2.04 -23.20 -16.74
C PHE A 445 -0.73 -23.95 -16.48
N ASP A 446 0.12 -23.47 -15.56
CA ASP A 446 1.46 -24.00 -15.28
C ASP A 446 2.38 -24.09 -16.53
N LEU A 447 2.13 -23.22 -17.51
CA LEU A 447 2.88 -23.13 -18.76
C LEU A 447 4.03 -22.11 -18.70
N MET A 448 4.18 -21.38 -17.59
CA MET A 448 5.20 -20.35 -17.43
C MET A 448 6.55 -20.96 -17.02
N THR A 449 7.37 -21.36 -18.00
CA THR A 449 8.73 -21.89 -17.78
C THR A 449 9.80 -20.78 -17.82
N VAL A 450 11.02 -21.07 -17.35
CA VAL A 450 12.16 -20.14 -17.44
C VAL A 450 12.42 -19.69 -18.88
N ALA A 451 12.41 -20.63 -19.84
CA ALA A 451 12.63 -20.33 -21.25
C ALA A 451 11.53 -19.45 -21.85
N ARG A 452 10.26 -19.75 -21.54
CA ARG A 452 9.12 -18.94 -21.99
C ARG A 452 9.12 -17.55 -21.38
N SER A 453 9.46 -17.43 -20.09
CA SER A 453 9.57 -16.14 -19.41
C SER A 453 10.59 -15.23 -20.10
N LYS A 454 11.77 -15.75 -20.43
CA LYS A 454 12.82 -15.02 -21.15
C LYS A 454 12.37 -14.63 -22.56
N LYS A 455 11.80 -15.57 -23.32
CA LYS A 455 11.30 -15.29 -24.68
C LYS A 455 10.22 -14.21 -24.71
N ILE A 456 9.29 -14.25 -23.75
CA ILE A 456 8.27 -13.19 -23.62
C ILE A 456 8.93 -11.86 -23.25
N LEU A 457 9.90 -11.86 -22.33
CA LEU A 457 10.63 -10.65 -21.98
C LEU A 457 11.37 -10.04 -23.19
N GLU A 458 12.03 -10.86 -24.00
CA GLU A 458 12.71 -10.43 -25.23
C GLU A 458 11.74 -9.71 -26.18
N GLU A 459 10.55 -10.28 -26.42
CA GLU A 459 9.51 -9.65 -27.24
C GLU A 459 8.99 -8.34 -26.62
N LEU A 460 8.79 -8.30 -25.30
CA LEU A 460 8.38 -7.06 -24.61
C LEU A 460 9.44 -5.96 -24.74
N VAL A 461 10.71 -6.30 -24.57
CA VAL A 461 11.84 -5.36 -24.65
C VAL A 461 12.04 -4.85 -26.08
N LYS A 462 11.89 -5.72 -27.08
CA LYS A 462 11.94 -5.36 -28.50
C LYS A 462 10.91 -4.30 -28.88
N HIS A 463 9.76 -4.30 -28.21
CA HIS A 463 8.67 -3.36 -28.43
C HIS A 463 8.53 -2.30 -27.31
N SER A 464 9.61 -2.05 -26.56
CA SER A 464 9.63 -1.12 -25.43
C SER A 464 9.35 0.34 -25.80
N ASP A 465 9.46 0.71 -27.08
CA ASP A 465 9.10 2.02 -27.62
C ASP A 465 7.58 2.29 -27.61
N ARG A 466 6.76 1.24 -27.75
CA ARG A 466 5.30 1.35 -27.85
C ARG A 466 4.55 0.65 -26.72
N LEU A 467 5.21 -0.23 -25.97
CA LEU A 467 4.62 -1.01 -24.90
C LEU A 467 5.21 -0.64 -23.54
N LEU A 468 4.34 -0.29 -22.59
CA LEU A 468 4.75 -0.08 -21.21
C LEU A 468 4.93 -1.43 -20.49
N ILE A 469 6.18 -1.79 -20.19
CA ILE A 469 6.49 -2.95 -19.34
C ILE A 469 6.19 -2.57 -17.89
N THR A 470 5.16 -3.19 -17.31
CA THR A 470 4.71 -2.88 -15.95
C THR A 470 5.40 -3.79 -14.92
N LYS A 471 5.40 -3.34 -13.66
CA LYS A 471 5.89 -4.15 -12.53
C LYS A 471 5.09 -5.44 -12.35
N ASP A 472 3.82 -5.44 -12.74
CA ASP A 472 2.92 -6.57 -12.59
C ASP A 472 3.26 -7.68 -13.59
N ILE A 473 3.54 -7.32 -14.86
CA ILE A 473 4.04 -8.26 -15.88
C ILE A 473 5.36 -8.89 -15.42
N LEU A 474 6.33 -8.07 -15.00
CA LEU A 474 7.63 -8.58 -14.55
C LEU A 474 7.51 -9.48 -13.33
N SER A 475 6.62 -9.17 -12.38
CA SER A 475 6.40 -10.00 -11.19
C SER A 475 5.94 -11.42 -11.56
N VAL A 476 5.12 -11.55 -12.61
CA VAL A 476 4.69 -12.86 -13.12
C VAL A 476 5.82 -13.57 -13.86
N LEU A 477 6.57 -12.87 -14.72
CA LEU A 477 7.69 -13.44 -15.47
C LEU A 477 8.86 -13.88 -14.57
N LEU A 478 9.06 -13.23 -13.43
CA LEU A 478 10.08 -13.60 -12.44
C LEU A 478 9.71 -14.85 -11.63
N TYR A 479 8.43 -15.28 -11.63
CA TYR A 479 7.96 -16.42 -10.84
C TYR A 479 8.80 -17.70 -11.05
N PRO A 480 8.98 -18.22 -12.28
CA PRO A 480 9.72 -19.46 -12.53
C PRO A 480 11.24 -19.37 -12.29
N LEU A 481 11.79 -18.16 -12.12
CA LEU A 481 13.23 -17.99 -11.96
C LEU A 481 13.63 -18.34 -10.53
N GLN A 482 14.41 -19.40 -10.33
CA GLN A 482 14.89 -19.80 -9.00
C GLN A 482 16.42 -19.73 -8.87
N SER A 483 17.15 -19.83 -9.98
CA SER A 483 18.62 -19.82 -9.98
C SER A 483 19.22 -18.44 -10.25
N LEU A 484 20.40 -18.20 -9.69
CA LEU A 484 21.18 -16.98 -9.94
C LEU A 484 21.46 -16.78 -11.43
N LYS A 485 21.87 -17.83 -12.16
CA LYS A 485 22.10 -17.76 -13.61
C LYS A 485 20.87 -17.25 -14.37
N SER A 486 19.69 -17.80 -14.08
CA SER A 486 18.45 -17.39 -14.75
C SER A 486 18.06 -15.95 -14.42
N MET A 487 18.34 -15.48 -13.21
CA MET A 487 18.11 -14.09 -12.80
C MET A 487 19.05 -13.13 -13.53
N HIS A 488 20.33 -13.46 -13.66
CA HIS A 488 21.30 -12.64 -14.39
C HIS A 488 20.93 -12.51 -15.87
N GLU A 489 20.64 -13.63 -16.54
CA GLU A 489 20.20 -13.63 -17.93
C GLU A 489 18.91 -12.81 -18.12
N PHE A 490 17.96 -12.90 -17.19
CA PHE A 490 16.74 -12.07 -17.22
C PHE A 490 17.04 -10.57 -17.08
N MET A 491 17.94 -10.20 -16.16
CA MET A 491 18.36 -8.80 -15.98
C MET A 491 19.13 -8.28 -17.20
N GLN A 492 19.96 -9.12 -17.84
CA GLN A 492 20.67 -8.79 -19.07
C GLN A 492 19.69 -8.55 -20.23
N ILE A 493 18.67 -9.38 -20.41
CA ILE A 493 17.62 -9.16 -21.43
C ILE A 493 16.88 -7.85 -21.13
N LEU A 494 16.48 -7.61 -19.88
CA LEU A 494 15.79 -6.38 -19.50
C LEU A 494 16.67 -5.13 -19.71
N GLY A 495 17.98 -5.29 -19.53
CA GLY A 495 19.01 -4.28 -19.77
C GLY A 495 19.47 -4.20 -21.23
N SER A 496 18.98 -5.06 -22.11
CA SER A 496 19.31 -5.03 -23.54
C SER A 496 18.40 -4.03 -24.26
N GLY A 497 18.97 -3.21 -25.15
CA GLY A 497 18.23 -2.20 -25.95
C GLY A 497 18.59 -0.74 -25.65
N GLN A 498 18.03 0.19 -26.45
CA GLN A 498 18.37 1.63 -26.42
C GLN A 498 18.06 2.34 -25.08
N ALA A 499 17.21 1.76 -24.23
CA ALA A 499 16.84 2.28 -22.91
C ALA A 499 17.34 1.41 -21.72
N GLY A 500 18.21 0.43 -21.99
CA GLY A 500 18.49 -0.73 -21.15
C GLY A 500 18.76 -0.47 -19.67
N HIS A 501 19.78 0.33 -19.33
CA HIS A 501 20.12 0.62 -17.93
C HIS A 501 19.00 1.34 -17.16
N ASN A 502 18.24 2.21 -17.83
CA ASN A 502 17.12 2.93 -17.22
C ASN A 502 15.95 2.00 -16.89
N MET A 503 15.73 0.94 -17.68
CA MET A 503 14.67 -0.03 -17.44
C MET A 503 14.94 -0.90 -16.21
N VAL A 504 16.16 -1.43 -16.06
CA VAL A 504 16.49 -2.24 -14.87
C VAL A 504 16.38 -1.40 -13.59
N ALA A 505 16.92 -0.18 -13.61
CA ALA A 505 16.79 0.77 -12.49
C ALA A 505 15.32 1.10 -12.16
N ALA A 506 14.46 1.28 -13.17
CA ALA A 506 13.03 1.56 -12.98
C ALA A 506 12.27 0.41 -12.29
N HIS A 507 12.76 -0.82 -12.44
CA HIS A 507 12.13 -2.04 -11.92
C HIS A 507 12.87 -2.68 -10.73
N ILE A 508 13.91 -2.03 -10.20
CA ILE A 508 14.75 -2.54 -9.10
C ILE A 508 13.93 -3.04 -7.91
N SER A 509 12.85 -2.36 -7.54
CA SER A 509 11.98 -2.74 -6.41
C SER A 509 11.34 -4.13 -6.53
N VAL A 510 11.16 -4.64 -7.76
CA VAL A 510 10.58 -5.97 -8.03
C VAL A 510 11.70 -7.02 -8.18
N LEU A 511 12.84 -6.60 -8.73
CA LEU A 511 14.01 -7.46 -8.93
C LEU A 511 14.72 -7.78 -7.61
N THR A 512 14.94 -6.78 -6.74
CA THR A 512 15.70 -6.92 -5.49
C THR A 512 15.19 -8.05 -4.60
N PRO A 513 13.88 -8.17 -4.27
CA PRO A 513 13.42 -9.25 -3.39
C PRO A 513 13.70 -10.65 -3.98
N LYS A 514 13.49 -10.81 -5.28
CA LYS A 514 13.68 -12.10 -5.97
C LYS A 514 15.16 -12.46 -6.10
N TYR A 515 15.99 -11.47 -6.43
CA TYR A 515 17.43 -11.63 -6.54
C TYR A 515 18.06 -11.94 -5.17
N LEU A 516 17.64 -11.22 -4.13
CA LEU A 516 18.09 -11.47 -2.76
C LEU A 516 17.75 -12.89 -2.29
N ALA A 517 16.53 -13.36 -2.54
CA ALA A 517 16.15 -14.74 -2.24
C ALA A 517 17.00 -15.76 -3.00
N ALA A 518 17.33 -15.51 -4.27
CA ALA A 518 18.20 -16.39 -5.05
C ALA A 518 19.64 -16.44 -4.51
N LEU A 519 20.17 -15.30 -4.02
CA LEU A 519 21.49 -15.24 -3.40
C LEU A 519 21.54 -16.02 -2.08
N TYR A 520 20.53 -15.84 -1.22
CA TYR A 520 20.44 -16.57 0.06
C TYR A 520 20.29 -18.08 -0.13
N ASN A 521 19.65 -18.53 -1.22
CA ASN A 521 19.56 -19.95 -1.55
C ASN A 521 20.89 -20.56 -2.04
N ASN A 522 21.90 -19.75 -2.36
CA ASN A 522 23.18 -20.20 -2.90
C ASN A 522 24.36 -19.46 -2.23
N PRO A 523 24.50 -19.52 -0.89
CA PRO A 523 25.35 -18.59 -0.13
C PRO A 523 26.84 -18.65 -0.51
N GLU A 524 27.33 -19.82 -0.91
CA GLU A 524 28.75 -20.08 -1.24
C GLU A 524 29.10 -19.86 -2.71
N ALA A 525 28.10 -19.57 -3.57
CA ALA A 525 28.34 -19.35 -4.98
C ALA A 525 29.15 -18.06 -5.21
N ASP A 526 30.14 -18.15 -6.10
CA ASP A 526 30.85 -16.98 -6.59
C ASP A 526 29.96 -16.21 -7.57
N VAL A 527 29.84 -14.91 -7.34
CA VAL A 527 28.98 -14.02 -8.14
C VAL A 527 29.78 -12.81 -8.56
N VAL A 528 29.73 -12.50 -9.85
CA VAL A 528 30.18 -11.22 -10.40
C VAL A 528 29.00 -10.24 -10.25
N PRO A 529 29.08 -9.25 -9.37
CA PRO A 529 27.96 -8.33 -9.16
C PRO A 529 27.73 -7.48 -10.42
N ASP A 530 26.46 -7.30 -10.78
CA ASP A 530 26.13 -6.29 -11.79
C ASP A 530 26.49 -4.89 -11.27
N SER A 531 26.98 -4.03 -12.17
CA SER A 531 27.24 -2.59 -11.97
C SER A 531 26.14 -1.87 -11.17
N LEU A 532 24.89 -2.32 -11.32
CA LEU A 532 23.71 -1.81 -10.61
C LEU A 532 23.82 -1.86 -9.08
N TRP A 533 24.62 -2.77 -8.53
CA TRP A 533 24.74 -2.98 -7.08
C TRP A 533 25.93 -2.23 -6.46
N ASN A 534 26.70 -1.48 -7.26
CA ASN A 534 27.89 -0.74 -6.84
C ASN A 534 28.89 -1.61 -6.06
N PHE A 535 29.19 -2.78 -6.63
CA PHE A 535 30.12 -3.76 -6.09
C PHE A 535 31.00 -4.20 -7.27
N ALA A 536 32.31 -3.94 -7.21
CA ALA A 536 33.21 -4.06 -8.36
C ALA A 536 33.99 -5.39 -8.41
N GLU A 537 33.99 -6.14 -7.31
CA GLU A 537 34.80 -7.34 -7.14
C GLU A 537 33.92 -8.61 -7.08
N GLU A 538 34.49 -9.74 -7.51
CA GLU A 538 33.88 -11.05 -7.31
C GLU A 538 33.69 -11.30 -5.81
N VAL A 539 32.46 -11.66 -5.43
CA VAL A 539 32.13 -11.91 -4.03
C VAL A 539 31.24 -13.12 -3.89
N LYS A 540 31.27 -13.69 -2.68
CA LYS A 540 30.33 -14.72 -2.29
C LYS A 540 28.91 -14.15 -2.29
N ALA A 541 27.97 -14.96 -2.78
CA ALA A 541 26.56 -14.58 -2.88
C ALA A 541 25.99 -14.06 -1.55
N LEU A 542 26.39 -14.65 -0.41
CA LEU A 542 25.96 -14.19 0.91
C LEU A 542 26.43 -12.76 1.24
N GLN A 543 27.67 -12.42 0.88
CA GLN A 543 28.21 -11.07 1.11
C GLN A 543 27.46 -10.04 0.25
N LEU A 544 27.22 -10.38 -1.02
CA LEU A 544 26.41 -9.56 -1.92
C LEU A 544 24.97 -9.41 -1.40
N ALA A 545 24.35 -10.47 -0.90
CA ALA A 545 23.01 -10.44 -0.32
C ALA A 545 22.92 -9.45 0.85
N ARG A 546 23.84 -9.56 1.81
CA ARG A 546 23.92 -8.64 2.96
C ARG A 546 24.19 -7.20 2.53
N HIS A 547 25.03 -6.98 1.52
CA HIS A 547 25.31 -5.66 0.96
C HIS A 547 24.07 -5.02 0.31
N ILE A 548 23.38 -5.76 -0.56
CA ILE A 548 22.15 -5.31 -1.21
C ILE A 548 21.08 -5.01 -0.17
N TYR A 549 20.93 -5.90 0.82
CA TYR A 549 20.00 -5.68 1.93
C TYR A 549 20.33 -4.40 2.69
N ALA A 550 21.60 -4.17 3.05
CA ALA A 550 22.05 -2.99 3.81
C ALA A 550 21.69 -1.67 3.11
N LYS A 551 21.87 -1.60 1.78
CA LYS A 551 21.57 -0.40 0.98
C LYS A 551 20.08 -0.25 0.61
N ALA A 552 19.32 -1.34 0.62
CA ALA A 552 17.91 -1.32 0.23
C ALA A 552 17.00 -0.70 1.30
N LYS A 553 15.88 -0.11 0.86
CA LYS A 553 14.83 0.35 1.77
C LYS A 553 14.22 -0.85 2.50
N LYS A 554 14.23 -0.79 3.84
CA LYS A 554 13.63 -1.84 4.67
C LYS A 554 12.11 -1.85 4.50
N THR A 555 11.58 -3.02 4.18
CA THR A 555 10.14 -3.33 4.13
C THR A 555 9.95 -4.68 4.81
N PRO A 556 8.79 -4.97 5.43
CA PRO A 556 8.54 -6.26 6.07
C PRO A 556 8.89 -7.44 5.17
N LYS A 557 8.49 -7.38 3.89
CA LYS A 557 8.82 -8.39 2.87
C LYS A 557 10.32 -8.60 2.67
N LEU A 558 11.09 -7.51 2.58
CA LEU A 558 12.53 -7.61 2.37
C LEU A 558 13.24 -8.12 3.64
N VAL A 559 12.77 -7.68 4.81
CA VAL A 559 13.26 -8.17 6.10
C VAL A 559 12.97 -9.66 6.24
N GLY A 560 11.76 -10.12 5.91
CA GLY A 560 11.38 -11.53 5.94
C GLY A 560 12.23 -12.40 5.02
N ILE A 561 12.55 -11.92 3.80
CA ILE A 561 13.47 -12.61 2.88
C ILE A 561 14.88 -12.73 3.49
N MET A 562 15.39 -11.64 4.06
CA MET A 562 16.69 -11.63 4.73
C MET A 562 16.70 -12.59 5.93
N LEU A 563 15.71 -12.50 6.82
CA LEU A 563 15.62 -13.36 8.00
C LEU A 563 15.54 -14.84 7.62
N ASN A 564 14.75 -15.18 6.60
CA ASN A 564 14.61 -16.57 6.15
C ASN A 564 15.92 -17.10 5.55
N GLY A 565 16.66 -16.26 4.81
CA GLY A 565 17.99 -16.60 4.31
C GLY A 565 19.02 -16.79 5.41
N GLU A 566 19.03 -15.91 6.41
CA GLU A 566 19.94 -16.02 7.56
C GLU A 566 19.55 -17.17 8.51
N ALA A 567 18.28 -17.59 8.53
CA ALA A 567 17.78 -18.61 9.46
C ALA A 567 18.49 -19.96 9.30
N GLY A 568 18.87 -20.33 8.08
CA GLY A 568 19.66 -21.54 7.82
C GLY A 568 21.15 -21.40 8.14
N LEU A 569 21.66 -20.18 8.31
CA LEU A 569 23.09 -19.90 8.45
C LEU A 569 23.48 -19.54 9.89
N GLN A 570 22.69 -18.69 10.55
CA GLN A 570 22.94 -18.19 11.91
C GLN A 570 21.65 -18.20 12.74
N PRO A 571 21.01 -19.37 12.98
CA PRO A 571 19.73 -19.46 13.68
C PRO A 571 19.74 -18.81 15.08
N GLN A 572 20.89 -18.78 15.75
CA GLN A 572 21.08 -18.17 17.07
C GLN A 572 20.80 -16.65 17.09
N ARG A 573 21.04 -15.95 15.99
CA ARG A 573 20.95 -14.47 15.91
C ARG A 573 19.65 -13.96 15.31
N ILE A 574 18.77 -14.85 14.88
CA ILE A 574 17.58 -14.48 14.09
C ILE A 574 16.60 -13.65 14.88
N TYR A 575 16.38 -13.97 16.16
CA TYR A 575 15.43 -13.20 16.96
C TYR A 575 15.92 -11.79 17.27
N ASP A 576 17.23 -11.61 17.47
CA ASP A 576 17.83 -10.29 17.65
C ASP A 576 17.68 -9.46 16.37
N LEU A 577 17.99 -10.05 15.21
CA LEU A 577 17.78 -9.42 13.91
C LEU A 577 16.30 -9.07 13.67
N TYR A 578 15.38 -9.97 14.02
CA TYR A 578 13.94 -9.73 13.93
C TYR A 578 13.52 -8.50 14.76
N LYS A 579 14.00 -8.37 16.00
CA LYS A 579 13.71 -7.19 16.84
C LYS A 579 14.30 -5.91 16.28
N THR A 580 15.58 -5.92 15.93
CA THR A 580 16.29 -4.71 15.47
C THR A 580 15.78 -4.22 14.12
N GLU A 581 15.39 -5.13 13.22
CA GLU A 581 14.92 -4.75 11.89
C GLU A 581 13.41 -4.51 11.82
N LEU A 582 12.60 -5.08 12.72
CA LEU A 582 11.15 -4.87 12.73
C LEU A 582 10.68 -4.04 13.92
N THR A 583 10.79 -4.58 15.14
CA THR A 583 10.23 -3.99 16.36
C THR A 583 10.80 -2.60 16.63
N ASP A 584 12.12 -2.46 16.62
CA ASP A 584 12.80 -1.19 16.92
C ASP A 584 12.52 -0.13 15.84
N ARG A 585 12.16 -0.57 14.64
CA ARG A 585 11.80 0.29 13.50
C ARG A 585 10.29 0.51 13.35
N GLY A 586 9.48 -0.06 14.25
CA GLY A 586 8.02 0.02 14.19
C GLY A 586 7.41 -0.64 12.95
N LEU A 587 8.09 -1.60 12.34
CA LEU A 587 7.58 -2.36 11.20
C LEU A 587 6.80 -3.58 11.68
N PHE A 588 5.68 -3.86 11.02
CA PHE A 588 4.86 -5.03 11.29
C PHE A 588 5.40 -6.26 10.54
N PRO A 589 5.59 -7.43 11.18
CA PRO A 589 6.12 -8.62 10.52
C PRO A 589 5.17 -9.12 9.43
N ASP A 590 5.72 -9.77 8.41
CA ASP A 590 4.93 -10.51 7.45
C ASP A 590 5.02 -12.03 7.70
N GLU A 591 4.34 -12.80 6.86
CA GLU A 591 4.35 -14.26 6.94
C GLU A 591 5.77 -14.87 6.83
N GLN A 592 6.66 -14.26 6.03
CA GLN A 592 8.03 -14.73 5.86
C GLN A 592 8.87 -14.47 7.11
N CYS A 593 8.63 -13.37 7.83
CA CYS A 593 9.25 -13.12 9.12
C CYS A 593 8.91 -14.22 10.14
N LEU A 594 7.62 -14.62 10.24
CA LEU A 594 7.20 -15.70 11.13
C LEU A 594 7.78 -17.05 10.68
N LEU A 595 7.80 -17.31 9.38
CA LEU A 595 8.41 -18.52 8.82
C LEU A 595 9.90 -18.60 9.20
N ALA A 596 10.64 -17.50 9.10
CA ALA A 596 12.06 -17.45 9.45
C ALA A 596 12.29 -17.82 10.93
N LEU A 597 11.44 -17.32 11.85
CA LEU A 597 11.51 -17.69 13.27
C LEU A 597 11.24 -19.18 13.46
N ILE A 598 10.21 -19.74 12.81
CA ILE A 598 9.89 -21.17 12.91
C ILE A 598 11.02 -22.03 12.35
N VAL A 599 11.57 -21.67 11.19
CA VAL A 599 12.69 -22.39 10.55
C VAL A 599 13.93 -22.35 11.44
N ALA A 600 14.29 -21.19 11.97
CA ALA A 600 15.43 -21.04 12.88
C ALA A 600 15.23 -21.80 14.20
N ALA A 601 14.01 -21.79 14.77
CA ALA A 601 13.70 -22.53 15.99
C ALA A 601 13.69 -24.05 15.78
N SER A 602 13.40 -24.51 14.56
CA SER A 602 13.35 -25.94 14.19
C SER A 602 14.70 -26.48 13.69
N SER A 603 15.75 -25.66 13.64
CA SER A 603 17.06 -26.08 13.13
C SER A 603 17.62 -27.22 13.97
N SER A 604 18.03 -28.31 13.33
CA SER A 604 18.54 -29.51 13.97
C SER A 604 19.90 -29.26 14.63
N SER A 605 19.91 -28.92 15.91
CA SER A 605 21.09 -28.99 16.78
C SER A 605 20.85 -30.01 17.89
N GLU A 606 21.92 -30.65 18.38
CA GLU A 606 21.86 -31.62 19.49
C GLU A 606 21.23 -31.01 20.76
N THR A 607 21.28 -29.69 20.90
CA THR A 607 20.65 -28.93 21.97
C THR A 607 19.56 -28.01 21.43
N VAL A 608 18.48 -27.85 22.19
CA VAL A 608 17.40 -26.92 21.82
C VAL A 608 17.94 -25.49 21.84
N LEU A 609 17.76 -24.79 20.72
CA LEU A 609 18.21 -23.42 20.56
C LEU A 609 17.57 -22.48 21.59
N MET A 610 18.33 -21.52 22.10
CA MET A 610 17.87 -20.49 23.03
C MET A 610 18.04 -19.09 22.42
N TRP A 611 17.05 -18.22 22.63
CA TRP A 611 17.12 -16.80 22.30
C TRP A 611 16.98 -15.98 23.58
N GLY A 612 18.12 -15.54 24.11
CA GLY A 612 18.20 -15.01 25.47
C GLY A 612 17.92 -16.11 26.50
N ASN A 613 16.92 -15.88 27.35
CA ASN A 613 16.59 -16.79 28.46
C ASN A 613 15.43 -17.77 28.13
N LEU A 614 14.95 -17.79 26.89
CA LEU A 614 13.82 -18.61 26.46
C LEU A 614 14.25 -19.55 25.33
N TYR A 615 13.64 -20.73 25.28
CA TYR A 615 13.82 -21.64 24.14
C TYR A 615 13.26 -21.00 22.87
N ALA A 616 13.98 -21.11 21.77
CA ALA A 616 13.59 -20.52 20.48
C ALA A 616 12.18 -20.95 20.03
N PRO A 617 11.76 -22.23 20.18
CA PRO A 617 10.37 -22.63 19.91
C PRO A 617 9.33 -21.86 20.74
N GLN A 618 9.59 -21.56 22.02
CA GLN A 618 8.66 -20.82 22.87
C GLN A 618 8.48 -19.37 22.38
N VAL A 619 9.59 -18.74 21.98
CA VAL A 619 9.57 -17.40 21.42
C VAL A 619 8.83 -17.40 20.07
N ALA A 620 9.11 -18.36 19.19
CA ALA A 620 8.43 -18.50 17.92
C ALA A 620 6.91 -18.72 18.09
N ILE A 621 6.51 -19.57 19.04
CA ILE A 621 5.10 -19.77 19.41
C ILE A 621 4.47 -18.47 19.89
N ARG A 622 5.14 -17.73 20.78
CA ARG A 622 4.64 -16.46 21.30
C ARG A 622 4.42 -15.43 20.19
N GLU A 623 5.42 -15.22 19.33
CA GLU A 623 5.31 -14.27 18.21
C GLU A 623 4.21 -14.71 17.25
N PHE A 624 4.17 -15.99 16.88
CA PHE A 624 3.11 -16.54 16.04
C PHE A 624 1.72 -16.30 16.65
N ASN A 625 1.56 -16.53 17.95
CA ASN A 625 0.30 -16.32 18.66
C ASN A 625 -0.08 -14.83 18.73
N ILE A 626 0.86 -13.91 18.96
CA ILE A 626 0.58 -12.46 18.97
C ILE A 626 -0.06 -12.01 17.65
N PHE A 627 0.45 -12.52 16.52
CA PHE A 627 -0.02 -12.12 15.20
C PHE A 627 -1.16 -13.00 14.66
N THR A 628 -1.59 -14.03 15.38
CA THR A 628 -2.75 -14.88 15.00
C THR A 628 -3.91 -14.80 15.97
N ALA A 629 -3.71 -14.37 17.22
CA ALA A 629 -4.72 -14.37 18.27
C ALA A 629 -5.68 -13.19 18.14
N GLY A 630 -6.69 -13.30 17.29
CA GLY A 630 -7.73 -12.27 17.11
C GLY A 630 -9.08 -12.66 17.68
N SER A 631 -9.46 -12.10 18.83
CA SER A 631 -10.86 -12.02 19.27
C SER A 631 -11.60 -10.85 18.61
N ASP A 632 -10.87 -9.82 18.16
CA ASP A 632 -11.42 -8.68 17.43
C ASP A 632 -11.29 -8.91 15.92
N LYS A 633 -12.39 -9.37 15.32
CA LYS A 633 -12.53 -9.72 13.88
C LYS A 633 -12.14 -8.59 12.90
N ARG A 634 -11.92 -7.36 13.40
CA ARG A 634 -11.63 -6.16 12.61
C ARG A 634 -10.23 -5.58 12.86
N SER A 635 -9.45 -6.18 13.76
CA SER A 635 -8.12 -5.66 14.06
C SER A 635 -7.12 -6.10 12.98
N SER A 636 -6.58 -5.12 12.26
CA SER A 636 -5.55 -5.29 11.25
C SER A 636 -4.15 -5.62 11.83
N ARG A 637 -4.08 -5.91 13.14
CA ARG A 637 -2.87 -6.39 13.83
C ARG A 637 -2.64 -7.89 13.71
N TYR A 638 -3.46 -8.59 12.93
CA TYR A 638 -3.36 -10.04 12.76
C TYR A 638 -2.99 -10.39 11.32
N LEU A 639 -2.09 -11.37 11.17
CA LEU A 639 -1.66 -11.90 9.89
C LEU A 639 -2.61 -13.02 9.46
N ARG A 640 -3.05 -12.96 8.20
CA ARG A 640 -3.72 -14.09 7.56
C ARG A 640 -2.66 -15.04 7.01
N LEU A 641 -2.50 -16.18 7.66
CA LEU A 641 -1.43 -17.13 7.35
C LEU A 641 -1.82 -18.10 6.24
N SER A 642 -0.85 -18.55 5.45
CA SER A 642 -1.07 -19.60 4.44
C SER A 642 -1.05 -21.01 5.06
N ASP A 643 -1.65 -21.95 4.33
CA ASP A 643 -1.53 -23.38 4.59
C ASP A 643 -0.09 -23.83 4.84
N LYS A 644 0.87 -23.31 4.05
CA LYS A 644 2.29 -23.69 4.16
C LYS A 644 2.88 -23.28 5.51
N LEU A 645 2.56 -22.09 6.00
CA LEU A 645 3.05 -21.63 7.29
C LEU A 645 2.40 -22.42 8.44
N TRP A 646 1.09 -22.69 8.37
CA TRP A 646 0.41 -23.55 9.34
C TRP A 646 1.03 -24.94 9.41
N GLN A 647 1.31 -25.57 8.26
CA GLN A 647 1.97 -26.87 8.21
C GLN A 647 3.36 -26.85 8.86
N ARG A 648 4.15 -25.78 8.63
CA ARG A 648 5.47 -25.62 9.27
C ARG A 648 5.37 -25.39 10.78
N TYR A 649 4.39 -24.60 11.20
CA TYR A 649 4.11 -24.38 12.62
C TYR A 649 3.71 -25.68 13.31
N ILE A 650 2.78 -26.45 12.73
CA ILE A 650 2.38 -27.77 13.24
C ILE A 650 3.59 -28.70 13.33
N ALA A 651 4.44 -28.75 12.30
CA ALA A 651 5.64 -29.59 12.32
C ALA A 651 6.61 -29.23 13.46
N MET A 652 6.83 -27.93 13.71
CA MET A 652 7.65 -27.46 14.84
C MET A 652 7.02 -27.86 16.18
N LEU A 653 5.70 -27.71 16.35
CA LEU A 653 5.04 -28.10 17.59
C LEU A 653 5.16 -29.60 17.87
N VAL A 654 5.07 -30.43 16.83
CA VAL A 654 5.28 -31.88 16.93
C VAL A 654 6.73 -32.19 17.30
N GLN A 655 7.70 -31.53 16.68
CA GLN A 655 9.13 -31.76 16.93
C GLN A 655 9.54 -31.51 18.40
N PHE A 656 8.85 -30.60 19.09
CA PHE A 656 9.14 -30.22 20.48
C PHE A 656 8.01 -30.57 21.47
N ASP A 657 7.10 -31.48 21.10
CA ASP A 657 6.02 -32.01 21.95
C ASP A 657 5.07 -30.98 22.59
N TYR A 658 4.79 -29.86 21.90
CA TYR A 658 3.84 -28.84 22.34
C TYR A 658 2.37 -29.24 22.08
N ASN A 659 1.94 -30.33 22.71
CA ASN A 659 0.60 -30.92 22.55
C ASN A 659 -0.55 -29.98 22.95
N SER A 660 -0.35 -29.12 23.94
CA SER A 660 -1.34 -28.13 24.37
C SER A 660 -1.63 -27.14 23.24
N GLU A 661 -0.60 -26.55 22.63
CA GLU A 661 -0.76 -25.63 21.49
C GLU A 661 -1.43 -26.33 20.30
N LEU A 662 -1.00 -27.56 19.95
CA LEU A 662 -1.60 -28.35 18.88
C LEU A 662 -3.12 -28.51 19.05
N SER A 663 -3.58 -28.80 20.28
CA SER A 663 -5.01 -29.00 20.57
C SER A 663 -5.86 -27.74 20.37
N THR A 664 -5.26 -26.54 20.42
CA THR A 664 -5.98 -25.27 20.26
C THR A 664 -6.10 -24.81 18.81
N ILE A 665 -5.34 -25.40 17.87
CA ILE A 665 -5.27 -24.91 16.48
C ILE A 665 -6.63 -24.95 15.80
N LEU A 666 -7.42 -26.03 15.97
CA LEU A 666 -8.76 -26.13 15.37
C LEU A 666 -9.65 -24.98 15.83
N GLN A 667 -9.70 -24.72 17.13
CA GLN A 667 -10.48 -23.62 17.70
C GLN A 667 -10.01 -22.27 17.14
N ARG A 668 -8.70 -22.05 17.08
CA ARG A 668 -8.14 -20.82 16.51
C ARG A 668 -8.53 -20.63 15.06
N TRP A 669 -8.49 -21.68 14.23
CA TRP A 669 -8.94 -21.61 12.83
C TRP A 669 -10.41 -21.20 12.72
N VAL A 670 -11.27 -21.64 13.65
CA VAL A 670 -12.67 -21.18 13.72
C VAL A 670 -12.73 -19.69 14.07
N GLU A 671 -11.99 -19.26 15.10
CA GLU A 671 -11.99 -17.88 15.58
C GLU A 671 -11.55 -16.88 14.51
N ILE A 672 -10.51 -17.23 13.73
CA ILE A 672 -9.97 -16.39 12.66
C ILE A 672 -10.62 -16.63 11.28
N GLU A 673 -11.65 -17.49 11.23
CA GLU A 673 -12.34 -17.87 9.98
C GLU A 673 -11.38 -18.41 8.89
N PHE A 674 -10.31 -19.10 9.30
CA PHE A 674 -9.38 -19.76 8.38
C PHE A 674 -10.00 -21.04 7.84
N GLN A 675 -9.96 -21.19 6.51
CA GLN A 675 -10.40 -22.41 5.83
C GLN A 675 -9.17 -23.21 5.38
N PRO A 676 -8.79 -24.28 6.10
CA PRO A 676 -7.60 -25.07 5.77
C PRO A 676 -7.79 -25.85 4.47
N SER A 677 -6.68 -26.05 3.74
CA SER A 677 -6.64 -27.03 2.68
C SER A 677 -6.78 -28.47 3.23
N PRO A 678 -7.20 -29.44 2.41
CA PRO A 678 -7.26 -30.85 2.83
C PRO A 678 -5.92 -31.34 3.42
N GLU A 679 -4.80 -30.91 2.84
CA GLU A 679 -3.45 -31.27 3.26
C GLU A 679 -3.12 -30.68 4.64
N THR A 680 -3.45 -29.42 4.89
CA THR A 680 -3.20 -28.74 6.17
C THR A 680 -4.05 -29.31 7.29
N LEU A 681 -5.33 -29.57 7.03
CA LEU A 681 -6.22 -30.23 7.98
C LEU A 681 -5.70 -31.63 8.32
N MET A 682 -5.29 -32.39 7.31
CA MET A 682 -4.69 -33.70 7.49
C MET A 682 -3.38 -33.65 8.31
N ALA A 683 -2.52 -32.66 8.07
CA ALA A 683 -1.28 -32.47 8.83
C ALA A 683 -1.56 -32.29 10.34
N LEU A 684 -2.57 -31.47 10.69
CA LEU A 684 -2.98 -31.29 12.08
C LEU A 684 -3.57 -32.58 12.68
N LEU A 685 -4.44 -33.27 11.97
CA LEU A 685 -5.07 -34.51 12.45
C LEU A 685 -4.05 -35.62 12.72
N ARG A 686 -2.97 -35.68 11.93
CA ARG A 686 -1.85 -36.62 12.18
C ARG A 686 -1.02 -36.24 13.40
N ALA A 687 -0.85 -34.95 13.65
CA ALA A 687 -0.12 -34.43 14.81
C ALA A 687 -0.86 -34.70 16.13
N LEU A 688 -2.20 -34.77 16.10
CA LEU A 688 -3.01 -35.00 17.29
C LEU A 688 -3.06 -36.50 17.70
N PRO A 689 -3.38 -36.78 18.99
CA PRO A 689 -3.69 -38.14 19.44
C PRO A 689 -4.83 -38.75 18.63
N VAL A 690 -4.71 -40.03 18.27
CA VAL A 690 -5.63 -40.75 17.35
C VAL A 690 -7.08 -40.66 17.82
N ASP A 691 -7.32 -40.84 19.12
CA ASP A 691 -8.66 -40.82 19.70
C ASP A 691 -9.27 -39.43 19.69
N PHE A 692 -8.45 -38.38 19.80
CA PHE A 692 -8.91 -37.01 19.69
C PHE A 692 -9.28 -36.67 18.24
N ALA A 693 -8.38 -36.96 17.29
CA ALA A 693 -8.63 -36.73 15.86
C ALA A 693 -9.87 -37.50 15.36
N SER A 694 -10.04 -38.76 15.76
CA SER A 694 -11.18 -39.59 15.36
C SER A 694 -12.51 -39.04 15.89
N ARG A 695 -12.52 -38.51 17.12
CA ARG A 695 -13.70 -37.83 17.69
C ARG A 695 -14.02 -36.54 16.95
N CYS A 696 -13.03 -35.74 16.58
CA CYS A 696 -13.23 -34.53 15.79
C CYS A 696 -13.86 -34.85 14.42
N ILE A 697 -13.31 -35.81 13.68
CA ILE A 697 -13.87 -36.25 12.38
C ILE A 697 -15.33 -36.67 12.55
N SER A 698 -15.61 -37.56 13.51
CA SER A 698 -16.96 -38.08 13.75
C SER A 698 -17.95 -36.97 14.15
N HIS A 699 -17.52 -36.01 14.96
CA HIS A 699 -18.33 -34.88 15.41
C HIS A 699 -18.72 -33.97 14.24
N PHE A 700 -17.77 -33.58 13.38
CA PHE A 700 -18.06 -32.68 12.26
C PHE A 700 -18.79 -33.37 11.11
N GLU A 701 -18.58 -34.68 10.91
CA GLU A 701 -19.42 -35.47 10.00
C GLU A 701 -20.88 -35.55 10.45
N LYS A 702 -21.12 -35.66 11.76
CA LYS A 702 -22.47 -35.63 12.34
C LYS A 702 -23.11 -34.26 12.13
N LEU A 703 -22.40 -33.18 12.45
CA LEU A 703 -22.88 -31.80 12.22
C LEU A 703 -23.19 -31.53 10.75
N ARG A 704 -22.37 -32.04 9.82
CA ARG A 704 -22.61 -31.89 8.38
C ARG A 704 -23.88 -32.61 7.94
N ARG A 705 -24.16 -33.79 8.47
CA ARG A 705 -25.39 -34.56 8.18
C ARG A 705 -26.64 -33.90 8.75
N GLU A 706 -26.52 -33.26 9.91
CA GLU A 706 -27.62 -32.56 10.59
C GLU A 706 -27.90 -31.15 10.02
N SER A 707 -26.96 -30.59 9.24
CA SER A 707 -27.11 -29.30 8.57
C SER A 707 -27.91 -29.44 7.27
N ILE A 708 -29.13 -28.90 7.24
CA ILE A 708 -30.01 -28.94 6.05
C ILE A 708 -29.76 -27.71 5.15
N GLY A 709 -29.31 -27.95 3.91
CA GLY A 709 -29.25 -26.95 2.82
C GLY A 709 -27.93 -26.20 2.63
N ASP A 710 -27.92 -25.27 1.66
CA ASP A 710 -26.79 -24.46 1.12
C ASP A 710 -26.12 -23.48 2.14
N GLN A 711 -26.30 -23.71 3.45
CA GLN A 711 -25.81 -22.86 4.55
C GLN A 711 -24.70 -23.51 5.39
N LEU A 712 -23.89 -24.41 4.82
CA LEU A 712 -22.67 -24.90 5.48
C LEU A 712 -21.70 -23.71 5.68
N LYS A 713 -21.56 -23.24 6.91
CA LYS A 713 -20.60 -22.18 7.30
C LYS A 713 -19.67 -22.70 8.39
N GLY A 714 -18.39 -22.31 8.30
CA GLY A 714 -17.39 -22.63 9.31
C GLY A 714 -16.86 -24.07 9.16
N PRO A 715 -16.48 -24.75 10.26
CA PRO A 715 -15.86 -26.07 10.22
C PRO A 715 -16.65 -27.13 9.45
N SER A 716 -17.98 -27.03 9.42
CA SER A 716 -18.85 -27.97 8.70
C SER A 716 -18.69 -27.90 7.16
N SER A 717 -18.13 -26.81 6.62
CA SER A 717 -17.85 -26.65 5.19
C SER A 717 -16.43 -27.07 4.79
N TRP A 718 -15.61 -27.56 5.73
CA TRP A 718 -14.25 -28.00 5.42
C TRP A 718 -14.26 -29.39 4.78
N SER A 719 -13.23 -29.69 3.97
CA SER A 719 -13.04 -30.99 3.34
C SER A 719 -12.45 -32.00 4.34
N TRP A 720 -13.25 -32.43 5.31
CA TRP A 720 -12.85 -33.40 6.33
C TRP A 720 -12.50 -34.77 5.70
N PRO A 721 -11.34 -35.36 6.04
CA PRO A 721 -11.02 -36.73 5.64
C PRO A 721 -11.79 -37.75 6.48
N THR A 722 -11.90 -38.98 5.97
CA THR A 722 -12.43 -40.10 6.78
C THR A 722 -11.43 -40.56 7.83
N VAL A 723 -11.91 -41.28 8.85
CA VAL A 723 -11.05 -41.89 9.88
C VAL A 723 -10.07 -42.89 9.25
N GLU A 724 -10.47 -43.62 8.22
CA GLU A 724 -9.61 -44.56 7.49
C GLU A 724 -8.51 -43.84 6.69
N GLU A 725 -8.85 -42.77 5.97
CA GLU A 725 -7.89 -41.96 5.21
C GLU A 725 -6.80 -41.36 6.10
N MET A 726 -7.17 -40.90 7.31
CA MET A 726 -6.23 -40.40 8.31
C MET A 726 -5.29 -41.51 8.80
N ARG A 727 -5.82 -42.70 9.11
CA ARG A 727 -5.03 -43.84 9.59
C ARG A 727 -4.09 -44.40 8.52
N GLN A 728 -4.53 -44.47 7.27
CA GLN A 728 -3.72 -44.98 6.16
C GLN A 728 -2.50 -44.11 5.87
N LYS A 729 -2.67 -42.78 5.92
CA LYS A 729 -1.58 -41.85 5.60
C LYS A 729 -0.71 -41.44 6.81
N ARG A 730 -0.94 -42.04 7.99
CA ARG A 730 -0.09 -41.88 9.19
C ARG A 730 1.02 -42.93 9.25
N LYS A 731 0.86 -44.06 8.54
CA LYS A 731 1.93 -44.98 8.18
C LYS A 731 2.74 -44.36 7.04
#